data_AF-A0A2E3SDZ6-F1
#
_entry.id   AF-A0A2E3SDZ6-F1
#
_cell.length_a   1.000
_cell.length_b   1.000
_cell.length_c   1.000
_cell.angle_alpha   90.00
_cell.angle_beta   90.00
_cell.angle_gamma   90.00
#
_symmetry.space_group_name_H-M   'P 1'
#
loop_
_entity.id
_entity.type
_entity.pdbx_description
1 polymer ?
#
loop_
_entity_poly.entity_id
_entity_poly.type
_entity_poly.pdbx_seq_one_letter_code
_entity_poly.pdbx_strand_id
1 'polypeptide(L)'
;MAKTIIISNRLPVQLQIGKGTINAIPSVGGLATGMKSVHKGGESLWIGWSGLTDEDIHISLAPKIDEALAKHGCTAVNLSEQEVEGFYYGFSNRTIWPLFHYFMEYAEFELDFWETYKSVNQKFADAIIAQSDDDDIIWVHDYQLMLVPQMVKEKRPNASIGFFLHIPFPSYEIFRTLPWREEVLKGLLGADLIGFHTYDYERHFLSSVRRLLGLEVSFNEIYLQNRVIKVDSFPMGIDYNKFSNAAKKKMANAQRSDLQEKLDSHKASAPGTKLVLSIDRLDYSKGIAKRINAFEYFLNKYPEYQEKIRLIILAVPSRSNVPQYQLLKREIDELVGRINGELATVNWTPIWYFYRSLPFDSLIDLYTSCDIAWLTPLRDGMNLVAKEYIATRTKGTGVLILSEMAGSAYEMNEALLINPNNFEEQADTLKQAITMPEEEQANRIEILQKRLSRYNVEVWANSFMETLIQQKEESPARVAKKITPSVLETISKKYKKAQKRLLFIDYDGTLTGFHKDPQKAIPDEEMYQLLDALHNQEGTTMFLISGRDHETFGRWFLHKKYNMIVEHGVWISKNGEAFQLLEQVKNDWMQKIRPVLESFVDRTPGSFIEEKNFSLAWHYRNTDPDFGQKRAAELNEVLTSLIGNDDISVLSGNKVMEVKSSNVNKGRAAVRILSEDTYDFVFAIGDDWTDEFMFQELPKEAITVKVGLNKTQAKYFVEGTKRVRELLKKFIA
;
A
#
# COMPACT_ATOMS: atom_id res chain seq x y z
N MET A 1 -15.99 -18.16 -16.72
CA MET A 1 -15.21 -18.17 -15.47
C MET A 1 -14.39 -16.89 -15.45
N ALA A 2 -14.25 -16.27 -14.28
CA ALA A 2 -13.44 -15.05 -14.14
C ALA A 2 -11.99 -15.36 -14.51
N LYS A 3 -11.40 -14.57 -15.40
CA LYS A 3 -9.98 -14.73 -15.76
C LYS A 3 -9.09 -13.82 -14.93
N THR A 4 -7.83 -14.21 -14.78
CA THR A 4 -6.79 -13.36 -14.19
C THR A 4 -6.04 -12.64 -15.31
N ILE A 5 -6.06 -11.31 -15.30
CA ILE A 5 -5.36 -10.46 -16.27
C ILE A 5 -4.15 -9.84 -15.57
N ILE A 6 -2.96 -10.21 -16.02
CA ILE A 6 -1.69 -9.71 -15.49
C ILE A 6 -1.19 -8.61 -16.40
N ILE A 7 -0.76 -7.49 -15.83
CA ILE A 7 -0.29 -6.34 -16.60
C ILE A 7 1.08 -5.91 -16.11
N SER A 8 2.04 -5.86 -17.03
CA SER A 8 3.37 -5.32 -16.75
C SER A 8 3.89 -4.55 -17.96
N ASN A 9 4.83 -3.64 -17.74
CA ASN A 9 5.44 -2.87 -18.83
C ASN A 9 5.94 -3.77 -19.97
N ARG A 10 6.66 -4.86 -19.66
CA ARG A 10 7.15 -5.82 -20.67
C ARG A 10 6.36 -7.13 -20.61
N LEU A 11 6.17 -7.78 -21.75
CA LEU A 11 5.63 -9.13 -21.82
C LEU A 11 6.61 -10.18 -21.24
N PRO A 12 6.11 -11.34 -20.76
CA PRO A 12 6.93 -12.43 -20.25
C PRO A 12 7.57 -13.27 -21.37
N VAL A 13 7.56 -12.76 -22.61
CA VAL A 13 8.13 -13.38 -23.80
C VAL A 13 8.97 -12.37 -24.57
N GLN A 14 10.00 -12.85 -25.25
CA GLN A 14 10.81 -12.10 -26.19
C GLN A 14 10.52 -12.61 -27.61
N LEU A 15 10.25 -11.69 -28.53
CA LEU A 15 10.04 -12.01 -29.94
C LEU A 15 11.39 -12.18 -30.64
N GLN A 16 11.57 -13.30 -31.33
CA GLN A 16 12.66 -13.54 -32.27
C GLN A 16 12.10 -13.53 -33.69
N ILE A 17 12.51 -12.53 -34.47
CA ILE A 17 12.09 -12.36 -35.87
C ILE A 17 13.25 -12.82 -36.77
N GLY A 18 13.02 -13.86 -37.57
CA GLY A 18 14.03 -14.37 -38.52
C GLY A 18 13.40 -15.00 -39.76
N LYS A 19 13.97 -14.73 -40.95
CA LYS A 19 13.63 -15.32 -42.27
C LYS A 19 12.13 -15.67 -42.49
N GLY A 20 11.22 -14.76 -42.13
CA GLY A 20 9.77 -14.91 -42.37
C GLY A 20 8.97 -15.64 -41.28
N THR A 21 9.62 -16.13 -40.21
CA THR A 21 9.02 -16.75 -39.03
C THR A 21 9.20 -15.90 -37.78
N ILE A 22 8.17 -15.85 -36.92
CA ILE A 22 8.18 -15.13 -35.64
C ILE A 22 7.98 -16.16 -34.54
N ASN A 23 8.96 -16.26 -33.64
CA ASN A 23 8.88 -17.14 -32.47
C ASN A 23 8.91 -16.29 -31.20
N ALA A 24 7.97 -16.54 -30.29
CA ALA A 24 7.98 -15.97 -28.96
C ALA A 24 8.68 -16.96 -28.00
N ILE A 25 9.68 -16.50 -27.27
CA ILE A 25 10.42 -17.32 -26.29
C ILE A 25 10.21 -16.73 -24.90
N PRO A 26 9.88 -17.54 -23.88
CA PRO A 26 9.73 -17.04 -22.51
C PRO A 26 10.98 -16.26 -22.02
N SER A 27 10.74 -15.07 -21.50
CA SER A 27 11.76 -14.18 -20.94
C SER A 27 12.29 -14.72 -19.61
N VAL A 28 13.59 -14.58 -19.39
CA VAL A 28 14.25 -14.97 -18.13
C VAL A 28 14.17 -13.80 -17.15
N GLY A 29 13.03 -13.64 -16.48
CA GLY A 29 12.79 -12.57 -15.50
C GLY A 29 12.11 -13.06 -14.23
N GLY A 30 12.32 -12.36 -13.11
CA GLY A 30 11.76 -12.71 -11.80
C GLY A 30 10.23 -12.74 -11.79
N LEU A 31 9.58 -11.69 -12.34
CA LEU A 31 8.12 -11.62 -12.45
C LEU A 31 7.56 -12.73 -13.36
N ALA A 32 8.09 -12.88 -14.57
CA ALA A 32 7.65 -13.91 -15.53
C ALA A 32 7.83 -15.34 -14.99
N THR A 33 8.88 -15.59 -14.19
CA THR A 33 9.08 -16.89 -13.53
C THR A 33 8.10 -17.09 -12.38
N GLY A 34 7.87 -16.05 -11.58
CA GLY A 34 6.98 -16.09 -10.42
C GLY A 34 5.51 -16.31 -10.74
N MET A 35 5.08 -15.74 -11.86
CA MET A 35 3.70 -15.78 -12.30
C MET A 35 3.35 -17.05 -13.08
N LYS A 36 4.28 -18.01 -13.22
CA LYS A 36 4.00 -19.28 -13.93
C LYS A 36 2.91 -20.12 -13.27
N SER A 37 2.78 -20.08 -11.95
CA SER A 37 1.73 -20.82 -11.22
C SER A 37 0.35 -20.19 -11.45
N VAL A 38 0.28 -18.85 -11.40
CA VAL A 38 -0.95 -18.08 -11.65
C VAL A 38 -1.34 -18.11 -13.14
N HIS A 39 -0.37 -18.21 -14.05
CA HIS A 39 -0.58 -18.28 -15.49
C HIS A 39 -0.78 -19.70 -16.05
N LYS A 40 -0.75 -20.73 -15.19
CA LYS A 40 -1.01 -22.13 -15.58
C LYS A 40 -2.49 -22.45 -15.38
N GLY A 41 -3.24 -22.58 -16.48
CA GLY A 41 -4.64 -23.02 -16.42
C GLY A 41 -5.51 -22.66 -17.62
N GLY A 42 -5.02 -21.84 -18.55
CA GLY A 42 -5.81 -21.41 -19.73
C GLY A 42 -6.83 -20.31 -19.44
N GLU A 43 -6.93 -19.85 -18.18
CA GLU A 43 -7.84 -18.79 -17.72
C GLU A 43 -7.08 -17.50 -17.34
N SER A 44 -5.91 -17.28 -17.93
CA SER A 44 -5.05 -16.12 -17.66
C SER A 44 -4.59 -15.41 -18.93
N LEU A 45 -4.55 -14.08 -18.87
CA LEU A 45 -4.10 -13.21 -19.95
C LEU A 45 -3.00 -12.29 -19.46
N TRP A 46 -1.93 -12.12 -20.23
CA TRP A 46 -0.86 -11.17 -19.93
C TRP A 46 -0.86 -10.02 -20.93
N ILE A 47 -1.00 -8.79 -20.45
CA ILE A 47 -0.96 -7.57 -21.27
C ILE A 47 0.34 -6.82 -21.01
N GLY A 48 1.06 -6.43 -22.07
CA GLY A 48 2.33 -5.73 -21.93
C GLY A 48 2.96 -5.31 -23.27
N TRP A 49 4.01 -4.52 -23.22
CA TRP A 49 4.78 -4.17 -24.42
C TRP A 49 5.67 -5.33 -24.86
N SER A 50 5.63 -5.65 -26.16
CA SER A 50 6.41 -6.72 -26.79
C SER A 50 7.91 -6.44 -26.84
N GLY A 51 8.27 -5.16 -26.73
CA GLY A 51 9.64 -4.68 -26.84
C GLY A 51 10.05 -4.19 -28.22
N LEU A 52 9.14 -4.23 -29.18
CA LEU A 52 9.27 -3.64 -30.52
C LEU A 52 8.43 -2.36 -30.58
N THR A 53 8.95 -1.32 -31.21
CA THR A 53 8.17 -0.11 -31.46
C THR A 53 7.24 -0.29 -32.66
N ASP A 54 6.25 0.59 -32.83
CA ASP A 54 5.41 0.62 -34.02
C ASP A 54 6.25 0.76 -35.30
N GLU A 55 7.35 1.51 -35.23
CA GLU A 55 8.30 1.70 -36.30
C GLU A 55 9.12 0.44 -36.63
N ASP A 56 9.41 -0.40 -35.63
CA ASP A 56 10.06 -1.71 -35.83
C ASP A 56 9.11 -2.75 -36.47
N ILE A 57 7.80 -2.60 -36.28
CA ILE A 57 6.79 -3.58 -36.70
C ILE A 57 6.35 -3.30 -38.14
N HIS A 58 6.87 -4.08 -39.09
CA HIS A 58 6.35 -4.06 -40.45
C HIS A 58 4.86 -4.50 -40.47
N ILE A 59 4.00 -3.77 -41.18
CA ILE A 59 2.54 -3.99 -41.22
C ILE A 59 2.15 -5.45 -41.53
N SER A 60 2.90 -6.10 -42.43
CA SER A 60 2.65 -7.51 -42.80
C SER A 60 3.02 -8.54 -41.71
N LEU A 61 3.77 -8.13 -40.68
CA LEU A 61 4.19 -8.98 -39.57
C LEU A 61 3.27 -8.84 -38.35
N ALA A 62 2.52 -7.75 -38.22
CA ALA A 62 1.65 -7.50 -37.06
C ALA A 62 0.68 -8.67 -36.75
N PRO A 63 -0.09 -9.22 -37.72
CA PRO A 63 -0.97 -10.36 -37.44
C PRO A 63 -0.22 -11.62 -36.97
N LYS A 64 1.01 -11.82 -37.47
CA LYS A 64 1.85 -12.97 -37.07
C LYS A 64 2.42 -12.79 -35.67
N ILE A 65 2.72 -11.56 -35.26
CA ILE A 65 3.13 -11.24 -33.89
C ILE A 65 1.98 -11.54 -32.94
N ASP A 66 0.77 -11.06 -33.26
CA ASP A 66 -0.41 -11.30 -32.42
C ASP A 66 -0.71 -12.80 -32.28
N GLU A 67 -0.63 -13.57 -33.38
CA GLU A 67 -0.81 -15.02 -33.34
C GLU A 67 0.25 -15.71 -32.48
N ALA A 68 1.51 -15.28 -32.57
CA ALA A 68 2.60 -15.82 -31.75
C ALA A 68 2.44 -15.51 -30.26
N LEU A 69 1.98 -14.29 -29.92
CA LEU A 69 1.73 -13.87 -28.54
C LEU A 69 0.49 -14.56 -27.95
N ALA A 70 -0.58 -14.70 -28.73
CA ALA A 70 -1.81 -15.36 -28.31
C ALA A 70 -1.57 -16.84 -27.91
N LYS A 71 -0.64 -17.54 -28.58
CA LYS A 71 -0.21 -18.91 -28.21
C LYS A 71 0.37 -19.01 -26.80
N HIS A 72 0.81 -17.89 -26.22
CA HIS A 72 1.31 -17.81 -24.85
C HIS A 72 0.34 -17.09 -23.89
N GLY A 73 -0.89 -16.82 -24.32
CA GLY A 73 -1.86 -16.05 -23.55
C GLY A 73 -1.40 -14.61 -23.31
N CYS A 74 -0.74 -14.00 -24.30
CA CYS A 74 -0.21 -12.65 -24.24
C CYS A 74 -0.89 -11.73 -25.26
N THR A 75 -1.12 -10.47 -24.89
CA THR A 75 -1.58 -9.39 -25.78
C THR A 75 -0.62 -8.22 -25.69
N ALA A 76 -0.18 -7.71 -26.85
CA ALA A 76 0.72 -6.58 -26.90
C ALA A 76 0.01 -5.23 -26.69
N VAL A 77 0.68 -4.32 -26.01
CA VAL A 77 0.42 -2.88 -26.10
C VAL A 77 1.50 -2.27 -26.99
N ASN A 78 1.04 -1.62 -28.06
CA ASN A 78 1.89 -1.00 -29.07
C ASN A 78 2.31 0.41 -28.67
N LEU A 79 3.61 0.68 -28.77
CA LEU A 79 4.23 1.94 -28.40
C LEU A 79 5.11 2.43 -29.56
N SER A 80 5.04 3.72 -29.86
CA SER A 80 5.98 4.35 -30.80
C SER A 80 7.34 4.59 -30.17
N GLU A 81 8.36 4.85 -30.99
CA GLU A 81 9.69 5.27 -30.52
C GLU A 81 9.62 6.50 -29.60
N GLN A 82 8.81 7.50 -29.97
CA GLN A 82 8.62 8.71 -29.17
C GLN A 82 7.98 8.39 -27.81
N GLU A 83 7.00 7.48 -27.78
CA GLU A 83 6.38 7.03 -26.53
C GLU A 83 7.39 6.29 -25.68
N VAL A 84 8.16 5.35 -26.23
CA VAL A 84 9.21 4.63 -25.49
C VAL A 84 10.23 5.60 -24.90
N GLU A 85 10.63 6.63 -25.65
CA GLU A 85 11.55 7.66 -25.18
C GLU A 85 10.95 8.48 -24.03
N GLY A 86 9.74 9.01 -24.16
CA GLY A 86 9.13 9.85 -23.12
C GLY A 86 8.62 9.08 -21.89
N PHE A 87 8.09 7.86 -22.07
CA PHE A 87 7.52 7.03 -21.02
C PHE A 87 8.55 6.14 -20.32
N TYR A 88 9.29 5.32 -21.07
CA TYR A 88 10.16 4.31 -20.50
C TYR A 88 11.54 4.90 -20.19
N TYR A 89 12.22 5.51 -21.16
CA TYR A 89 13.53 6.14 -20.90
C TYR A 89 13.41 7.47 -20.16
N GLY A 90 12.34 8.23 -20.40
CA GLY A 90 11.96 9.46 -19.72
C GLY A 90 11.36 9.21 -18.34
N PHE A 91 10.05 9.41 -18.17
CA PHE A 91 9.40 9.48 -16.86
C PHE A 91 9.71 8.28 -15.95
N SER A 92 9.63 7.06 -16.47
CA SER A 92 9.86 5.85 -15.68
C SER A 92 11.29 5.78 -15.14
N ASN A 93 12.31 6.00 -15.96
CA ASN A 93 13.71 5.73 -15.60
C ASN A 93 14.56 6.98 -15.30
N ARG A 94 14.09 8.19 -15.64
CA ARG A 94 14.70 9.49 -15.29
C ARG A 94 13.94 10.26 -14.22
N THR A 95 12.66 9.93 -13.94
CA THR A 95 11.91 10.56 -12.84
C THR A 95 11.65 9.58 -11.70
N ILE A 96 10.88 8.53 -11.94
CA ILE A 96 10.41 7.63 -10.88
C ILE A 96 11.52 6.75 -10.32
N TRP A 97 12.29 6.06 -11.19
CA TRP A 97 13.38 5.19 -10.74
C TRP A 97 14.39 5.88 -9.81
N PRO A 98 15.04 7.01 -10.20
CA PRO A 98 15.98 7.68 -9.32
C PRO A 98 15.32 8.16 -8.02
N LEU A 99 14.15 8.77 -8.11
CA LEU A 99 13.44 9.30 -6.95
C LEU A 99 13.09 8.21 -5.92
N PHE A 100 12.54 7.09 -6.38
CA PHE A 100 12.11 5.99 -5.51
C PHE A 100 13.30 5.24 -4.90
N HIS A 101 14.48 5.32 -5.53
CA HIS A 101 15.74 4.80 -5.01
C HIS A 101 16.58 5.85 -4.25
N TYR A 102 16.03 7.03 -3.95
CA TYR A 102 16.63 8.09 -3.14
C TYR A 102 17.81 8.83 -3.82
N PHE A 103 17.91 8.74 -5.15
CA PHE A 103 18.88 9.49 -5.96
C PHE A 103 18.20 10.73 -6.55
N MET A 104 17.75 11.65 -5.69
CA MET A 104 17.03 12.86 -6.11
C MET A 104 17.85 13.72 -7.08
N GLU A 105 19.17 13.71 -6.94
CA GLU A 105 20.11 14.39 -7.82
C GLU A 105 20.07 13.89 -9.29
N TYR A 106 19.53 12.69 -9.52
CA TYR A 106 19.34 12.13 -10.86
C TYR A 106 17.90 12.23 -11.36
N ALA A 107 16.97 12.72 -10.52
CA ALA A 107 15.57 12.83 -10.88
C ALA A 107 15.32 14.08 -11.74
N GLU A 108 14.68 13.89 -12.88
CA GLU A 108 14.31 14.95 -13.82
C GLU A 108 12.79 15.11 -13.86
N PHE A 109 12.30 16.35 -13.83
CA PHE A 109 10.87 16.65 -13.73
C PHE A 109 10.37 17.40 -14.97
N GLU A 110 10.28 16.66 -16.08
CA GLU A 110 9.84 17.21 -17.37
C GLU A 110 8.35 16.97 -17.61
N LEU A 111 7.61 18.02 -17.98
CA LEU A 111 6.16 17.92 -18.23
C LEU A 111 5.84 17.01 -19.42
N ASP A 112 6.65 17.05 -20.49
CA ASP A 112 6.43 16.23 -21.68
C ASP A 112 6.57 14.72 -21.38
N PHE A 113 7.49 14.36 -20.47
CA PHE A 113 7.62 13.00 -19.98
C PHE A 113 6.39 12.57 -19.19
N TRP A 114 5.84 13.46 -18.34
CA TRP A 114 4.60 13.18 -17.62
C TRP A 114 3.39 13.00 -18.53
N GLU A 115 3.22 13.87 -19.53
CA GLU A 115 2.11 13.75 -20.49
C GLU A 115 2.21 12.45 -21.31
N THR A 116 3.42 12.10 -21.75
CA THR A 116 3.68 10.81 -22.41
C THR A 116 3.38 9.64 -21.47
N TYR A 117 3.77 9.74 -20.19
CA TYR A 117 3.51 8.72 -19.18
C TYR A 117 2.03 8.47 -18.95
N LYS A 118 1.22 9.54 -18.86
CA LYS A 118 -0.24 9.44 -18.80
C LYS A 118 -0.83 8.81 -20.07
N SER A 119 -0.40 9.26 -21.26
CA SER A 119 -0.88 8.74 -22.54
C SER A 119 -0.63 7.24 -22.67
N VAL A 120 0.58 6.79 -22.33
CA VAL A 120 0.92 5.36 -22.35
C VAL A 120 0.14 4.58 -21.30
N ASN A 121 0.00 5.09 -20.06
CA ASN A 121 -0.84 4.44 -19.05
C ASN A 121 -2.30 4.30 -19.53
N GLN A 122 -2.83 5.28 -20.28
CA GLN A 122 -4.16 5.19 -20.87
C GLN A 122 -4.24 4.09 -21.93
N LYS A 123 -3.23 3.94 -22.81
CA LYS A 123 -3.17 2.81 -23.77
C LYS A 123 -3.22 1.44 -23.07
N PHE A 124 -2.49 1.30 -21.96
CA PHE A 124 -2.54 0.08 -21.15
C PHE A 124 -3.92 -0.13 -20.53
N ALA A 125 -4.54 0.92 -19.96
CA ALA A 125 -5.89 0.84 -19.43
C ALA A 125 -6.93 0.45 -20.49
N ASP A 126 -6.85 1.03 -21.69
CA ASP A 126 -7.75 0.73 -22.80
C ASP A 126 -7.61 -0.73 -23.26
N ALA A 127 -6.38 -1.24 -23.33
CA ALA A 127 -6.11 -2.65 -23.66
C ALA A 127 -6.69 -3.61 -22.61
N ILE A 128 -6.65 -3.24 -21.33
CA ILE A 128 -7.29 -4.01 -20.25
C ILE A 128 -8.82 -3.98 -20.43
N ILE A 129 -9.41 -2.79 -20.59
CA ILE A 129 -10.86 -2.61 -20.68
C ILE A 129 -11.46 -3.37 -21.86
N ALA A 130 -10.74 -3.42 -22.99
CA ALA A 130 -11.15 -4.16 -24.18
C ALA A 130 -11.15 -5.69 -23.96
N GLN A 131 -10.41 -6.18 -22.97
CA GLN A 131 -10.18 -7.60 -22.72
C GLN A 131 -10.71 -8.05 -21.35
N SER A 132 -11.28 -7.18 -20.51
CA SER A 132 -11.75 -7.52 -19.16
C SER A 132 -13.27 -7.46 -19.05
N ASP A 133 -13.85 -8.39 -18.32
CA ASP A 133 -15.25 -8.37 -17.85
C ASP A 133 -15.34 -8.02 -16.36
N ASP A 134 -16.55 -7.78 -15.85
CA ASP A 134 -16.77 -7.28 -14.48
C ASP A 134 -16.34 -8.27 -13.38
N ASP A 135 -16.31 -9.57 -13.71
CA ASP A 135 -15.91 -10.62 -12.76
C ASP A 135 -14.40 -10.86 -12.72
N ASP A 136 -13.64 -10.33 -13.68
CA ASP A 136 -12.21 -10.58 -13.84
C ASP A 136 -11.37 -9.95 -12.73
N ILE A 137 -10.20 -10.55 -12.50
CA ILE A 137 -9.20 -10.06 -11.57
C ILE A 137 -8.05 -9.46 -12.38
N ILE A 138 -7.75 -8.20 -12.13
CA ILE A 138 -6.74 -7.42 -12.83
C ILE A 138 -5.57 -7.20 -11.88
N TRP A 139 -4.37 -7.64 -12.26
CA TRP A 139 -3.18 -7.47 -11.44
C TRP A 139 -2.12 -6.64 -12.19
N VAL A 140 -2.00 -5.38 -11.79
CA VAL A 140 -1.09 -4.39 -12.38
C VAL A 140 0.25 -4.42 -11.64
N HIS A 141 1.34 -4.43 -12.39
CA HIS A 141 2.69 -4.47 -11.84
C HIS A 141 3.51 -3.23 -12.18
N ASP A 142 4.12 -2.75 -11.11
CA ASP A 142 5.31 -1.91 -11.08
C ASP A 142 5.13 -0.43 -11.47
N TYR A 143 6.20 0.32 -11.22
CA TYR A 143 6.22 1.77 -11.23
C TYR A 143 5.95 2.43 -12.58
N GLN A 144 5.96 1.69 -13.69
CA GLN A 144 5.62 2.25 -14.99
C GLN A 144 4.09 2.41 -15.18
N LEU A 145 3.28 1.71 -14.40
CA LEU A 145 1.84 1.59 -14.62
C LEU A 145 1.01 2.09 -13.44
N MET A 146 1.53 3.05 -12.67
CA MET A 146 0.91 3.53 -11.43
C MET A 146 -0.43 4.25 -11.63
N LEU A 147 -0.78 4.68 -12.86
CA LEU A 147 -2.06 5.36 -13.14
C LEU A 147 -3.13 4.41 -13.67
N VAL A 148 -2.72 3.25 -14.18
CA VAL A 148 -3.62 2.24 -14.76
C VAL A 148 -4.75 1.83 -13.82
N PRO A 149 -4.54 1.57 -12.51
CA PRO A 149 -5.62 1.12 -11.64
C PRO A 149 -6.79 2.09 -11.63
N GLN A 150 -6.53 3.40 -11.52
CA GLN A 150 -7.58 4.42 -11.52
C GLN A 150 -8.26 4.51 -12.88
N MET A 151 -7.50 4.56 -13.97
CA MET A 151 -8.03 4.66 -15.33
C MET A 151 -8.97 3.51 -15.68
N VAL A 152 -8.63 2.28 -15.26
CA VAL A 152 -9.50 1.11 -15.42
C VAL A 152 -10.75 1.23 -14.53
N LYS A 153 -10.58 1.57 -13.25
CA LYS A 153 -11.70 1.67 -12.28
C LYS A 153 -12.73 2.73 -12.69
N GLU A 154 -12.32 3.81 -13.36
CA GLU A 154 -13.23 4.84 -13.89
C GLU A 154 -14.19 4.31 -14.95
N LYS A 155 -13.76 3.32 -15.75
CA LYS A 155 -14.59 2.68 -16.79
C LYS A 155 -15.25 1.38 -16.32
N ARG A 156 -14.62 0.69 -15.37
CA ARG A 156 -15.09 -0.56 -14.76
C ARG A 156 -15.07 -0.45 -13.23
N PRO A 157 -16.08 0.22 -12.63
CA PRO A 157 -16.10 0.46 -11.18
C PRO A 157 -16.10 -0.80 -10.32
N ASN A 158 -16.59 -1.92 -10.87
CA ASN A 158 -16.70 -3.21 -10.17
C ASN A 158 -15.51 -4.15 -10.40
N ALA A 159 -14.58 -3.82 -11.30
CA ALA A 159 -13.43 -4.68 -11.59
C ALA A 159 -12.58 -4.87 -10.33
N SER A 160 -12.09 -6.08 -10.07
CA SER A 160 -11.19 -6.32 -8.94
C SER A 160 -9.75 -6.05 -9.37
N ILE A 161 -9.08 -5.08 -8.75
CA ILE A 161 -7.77 -4.61 -9.18
C ILE A 161 -6.75 -4.73 -8.05
N GLY A 162 -5.69 -5.51 -8.25
CA GLY A 162 -4.48 -5.49 -7.44
C GLY A 162 -3.38 -4.66 -8.11
N PHE A 163 -2.60 -3.93 -7.33
CA PHE A 163 -1.36 -3.30 -7.77
C PHE A 163 -0.19 -3.79 -6.93
N PHE A 164 0.95 -4.10 -7.54
CA PHE A 164 2.17 -4.47 -6.80
C PHE A 164 3.38 -3.66 -7.27
N LEU A 165 4.06 -2.97 -6.35
CA LEU A 165 5.29 -2.20 -6.62
C LEU A 165 6.54 -3.05 -6.34
N HIS A 166 7.39 -3.25 -7.36
CA HIS A 166 8.61 -4.08 -7.23
C HIS A 166 9.86 -3.29 -6.83
N ILE A 167 9.78 -1.95 -6.87
CA ILE A 167 10.82 -1.05 -6.40
C ILE A 167 10.47 -0.52 -5.00
N PRO A 168 11.41 0.11 -4.28
CA PRO A 168 11.09 0.76 -3.02
C PRO A 168 10.02 1.83 -3.21
N PHE A 169 9.16 2.04 -2.21
CA PHE A 169 8.38 3.27 -2.11
C PHE A 169 9.11 4.26 -1.19
N PRO A 170 9.36 5.50 -1.63
CA PRO A 170 10.18 6.42 -0.86
C PRO A 170 9.42 7.05 0.29
N SER A 171 10.15 7.45 1.33
CA SER A 171 9.60 8.23 2.45
C SER A 171 8.92 9.52 1.94
N TYR A 172 7.95 10.01 2.71
CA TYR A 172 7.18 11.21 2.37
C TYR A 172 8.05 12.41 1.96
N GLU A 173 9.18 12.65 2.64
CA GLU A 173 10.07 13.79 2.35
C GLU A 173 10.71 13.72 0.95
N ILE A 174 11.00 12.51 0.46
CA ILE A 174 11.50 12.31 -0.89
C ILE A 174 10.32 12.33 -1.88
N PHE A 175 9.25 11.59 -1.58
CA PHE A 175 8.09 11.47 -2.46
C PHE A 175 7.41 12.82 -2.76
N ARG A 176 7.33 13.71 -1.77
CA ARG A 176 6.68 15.01 -1.91
C ARG A 176 7.37 15.96 -2.90
N THR A 177 8.61 15.66 -3.29
CA THR A 177 9.33 16.44 -4.31
C THR A 177 8.80 16.19 -5.72
N LEU A 178 8.12 15.06 -5.95
CA LEU A 178 7.47 14.77 -7.24
C LEU A 178 6.34 15.80 -7.50
N PRO A 179 6.36 16.52 -8.64
CA PRO A 179 5.30 17.48 -8.96
C PRO A 179 3.92 16.83 -9.04
N TRP A 180 3.83 15.66 -9.69
CA TRP A 180 2.60 14.90 -9.93
C TRP A 180 2.28 13.86 -8.84
N ARG A 181 2.76 14.09 -7.62
CA ARG A 181 2.63 13.17 -6.47
C ARG A 181 1.18 12.81 -6.14
N GLU A 182 0.26 13.76 -6.26
CA GLU A 182 -1.15 13.50 -5.95
C GLU A 182 -1.79 12.61 -7.00
N GLU A 183 -1.51 12.85 -8.28
CA GLU A 183 -2.01 12.07 -9.41
C GLU A 183 -1.47 10.65 -9.37
N VAL A 184 -0.19 10.46 -9.02
CA VAL A 184 0.38 9.12 -8.82
C VAL A 184 -0.30 8.40 -7.67
N LEU A 185 -0.51 9.06 -6.52
CA LEU A 185 -1.23 8.43 -5.40
C LEU A 185 -2.68 8.09 -5.78
N LYS A 186 -3.41 9.01 -6.42
CA LYS A 186 -4.80 8.76 -6.88
C LYS A 186 -4.85 7.60 -7.87
N GLY A 187 -3.87 7.53 -8.78
CA GLY A 187 -3.67 6.43 -9.72
C GLY A 187 -3.58 5.08 -9.01
N LEU A 188 -2.69 4.97 -8.03
CA LEU A 188 -2.49 3.77 -7.22
C LEU A 188 -3.72 3.42 -6.39
N LEU A 189 -4.38 4.43 -5.81
CA LEU A 189 -5.61 4.24 -5.06
C LEU A 189 -6.71 3.66 -5.93
N GLY A 190 -6.64 3.67 -7.27
CA GLY A 190 -7.55 2.93 -8.14
C GLY A 190 -7.60 1.41 -7.90
N ALA A 191 -6.60 0.83 -7.23
CA ALA A 191 -6.59 -0.58 -6.83
C ALA A 191 -7.44 -0.85 -5.58
N ASP A 192 -7.84 -2.10 -5.38
CA ASP A 192 -8.49 -2.61 -4.17
C ASP A 192 -7.45 -3.20 -3.19
N LEU A 193 -6.35 -3.73 -3.71
CA LEU A 193 -5.17 -4.17 -2.95
C LEU A 193 -3.90 -3.53 -3.52
N ILE A 194 -3.09 -2.90 -2.68
CA ILE A 194 -1.77 -2.36 -3.03
C ILE A 194 -0.70 -3.13 -2.25
N GLY A 195 0.19 -3.81 -2.95
CA GLY A 195 1.26 -4.62 -2.38
C GLY A 195 2.64 -3.99 -2.53
N PHE A 196 3.45 -4.12 -1.49
CA PHE A 196 4.87 -3.76 -1.47
C PHE A 196 5.74 -4.94 -1.05
N HIS A 197 7.06 -4.84 -1.24
CA HIS A 197 7.99 -5.88 -0.78
C HIS A 197 8.20 -5.92 0.74
N THR A 198 8.20 -4.76 1.40
CA THR A 198 8.52 -4.65 2.83
C THR A 198 7.52 -3.74 3.53
N TYR A 199 7.39 -3.92 4.85
CA TYR A 199 6.58 -3.07 5.70
C TYR A 199 7.02 -1.60 5.66
N ASP A 200 8.30 -1.31 5.47
CA ASP A 200 8.77 0.08 5.40
C ASP A 200 8.24 0.82 4.17
N TYR A 201 8.20 0.14 3.01
CA TYR A 201 7.64 0.74 1.79
C TYR A 201 6.14 0.96 1.92
N GLU A 202 5.43 -0.01 2.50
CA GLU A 202 4.01 0.09 2.85
C GLU A 202 3.74 1.30 3.76
N ARG A 203 4.48 1.41 4.88
CA ARG A 203 4.39 2.53 5.83
C ARG A 203 4.66 3.88 5.16
N HIS A 204 5.66 3.96 4.29
CA HIS A 204 5.97 5.17 3.55
C HIS A 204 4.84 5.59 2.59
N PHE A 205 4.22 4.62 1.91
CA PHE A 205 3.05 4.87 1.07
C PHE A 205 1.87 5.40 1.89
N LEU A 206 1.52 4.74 2.99
CA LEU A 206 0.43 5.15 3.88
C LEU A 206 0.66 6.55 4.46
N SER A 207 1.89 6.88 4.84
CA SER A 207 2.26 8.22 5.31
C SER A 207 2.08 9.27 4.20
N SER A 208 2.51 8.99 2.97
CA SER A 208 2.29 9.88 1.82
C SER A 208 0.81 10.09 1.52
N VAL A 209 -0.02 9.04 1.59
CA VAL A 209 -1.48 9.15 1.43
C VAL A 209 -2.09 10.04 2.51
N ARG A 210 -1.77 9.82 3.79
CA ARG A 210 -2.29 10.63 4.90
C ARG A 210 -1.92 12.09 4.78
N ARG A 211 -0.67 12.39 4.43
CA ARG A 211 -0.11 13.74 4.43
C ARG A 211 -0.48 14.53 3.17
N LEU A 212 -0.53 13.89 2.00
CA LEU A 212 -0.80 14.57 0.73
C LEU A 212 -2.29 14.58 0.36
N LEU A 213 -3.01 13.49 0.61
CA LEU A 213 -4.43 13.39 0.24
C LEU A 213 -5.38 13.62 1.43
N GLY A 214 -4.86 13.69 2.66
CA GLY A 214 -5.68 13.90 3.86
C GLY A 214 -6.60 12.74 4.21
N LEU A 215 -6.44 11.58 3.56
CA LEU A 215 -7.29 10.40 3.72
C LEU A 215 -7.04 9.70 5.06
N GLU A 216 -8.10 9.08 5.57
CA GLU A 216 -8.00 8.25 6.77
C GLU A 216 -7.40 6.88 6.45
N VAL A 217 -6.46 6.48 7.29
CA VAL A 217 -5.80 5.19 7.24
C VAL A 217 -5.92 4.52 8.60
N SER A 218 -6.41 3.29 8.62
CA SER A 218 -6.58 2.49 9.83
C SER A 218 -6.16 1.04 9.56
N PHE A 219 -5.23 0.49 10.35
CA PHE A 219 -4.75 -0.91 10.22
C PHE A 219 -4.44 -1.33 8.76
N ASN A 220 -3.75 -0.45 8.03
CA ASN A 220 -3.36 -0.60 6.61
C ASN A 220 -4.51 -0.54 5.59
N GLU A 221 -5.70 -0.13 6.02
CA GLU A 221 -6.83 0.15 5.15
C GLU A 221 -6.97 1.66 4.93
N ILE A 222 -7.17 2.06 3.68
CA ILE A 222 -7.45 3.44 3.27
C ILE A 222 -8.94 3.54 2.97
N TYR A 223 -9.61 4.47 3.65
CA TYR A 223 -11.05 4.65 3.52
C TYR A 223 -11.36 5.73 2.49
N LEU A 224 -11.96 5.32 1.37
CA LEU A 224 -12.55 6.21 0.37
C LEU A 224 -14.07 6.25 0.54
N GLN A 225 -14.72 7.25 -0.06
CA GLN A 225 -16.16 7.45 0.06
C GLN A 225 -16.98 6.18 -0.28
N ASN A 226 -16.58 5.42 -1.30
CA ASN A 226 -17.35 4.28 -1.79
C ASN A 226 -16.65 2.92 -1.66
N ARG A 227 -15.42 2.87 -1.11
CA ARG A 227 -14.63 1.64 -1.02
C ARG A 227 -13.52 1.74 0.01
N VAL A 228 -13.07 0.57 0.46
CA VAL A 228 -11.88 0.41 1.30
C VAL A 228 -10.78 -0.18 0.44
N ILE A 229 -9.57 0.38 0.54
CA ILE A 229 -8.38 -0.13 -0.15
C ILE A 229 -7.48 -0.74 0.89
N LYS A 230 -7.10 -2.01 0.71
CA LYS A 230 -6.11 -2.65 1.56
C LYS A 230 -4.71 -2.39 1.02
N VAL A 231 -3.77 -2.13 1.93
CA VAL A 231 -2.35 -2.04 1.66
C VAL A 231 -1.64 -3.09 2.49
N ASP A 232 -0.68 -3.81 1.91
CA ASP A 232 0.03 -4.87 2.64
C ASP A 232 1.42 -5.14 2.04
N SER A 233 2.23 -5.93 2.75
CA SER A 233 3.59 -6.28 2.32
C SER A 233 3.71 -7.78 2.00
N PHE A 234 4.19 -8.07 0.78
CA PHE A 234 4.42 -9.40 0.26
C PHE A 234 5.86 -9.48 -0.28
N PRO A 235 6.81 -10.01 0.50
CA PRO A 235 8.19 -10.12 0.04
C PRO A 235 8.32 -11.11 -1.11
N MET A 236 8.78 -10.69 -2.28
CA MET A 236 8.84 -11.59 -3.43
C MET A 236 9.96 -12.63 -3.28
N GLY A 237 9.60 -13.90 -3.40
CA GLY A 237 10.53 -15.04 -3.41
C GLY A 237 11.10 -15.35 -4.79
N ILE A 238 11.83 -16.46 -4.89
CA ILE A 238 12.29 -17.05 -6.16
C ILE A 238 11.68 -18.44 -6.37
N ASP A 239 11.81 -19.00 -7.56
CA ASP A 239 11.59 -20.43 -7.80
C ASP A 239 12.75 -21.24 -7.19
N TYR A 240 12.69 -21.44 -5.87
CA TYR A 240 13.75 -22.09 -5.09
C TYR A 240 14.14 -23.46 -5.68
N ASN A 241 13.15 -24.26 -6.06
CA ASN A 241 13.36 -25.61 -6.58
C ASN A 241 14.09 -25.59 -7.93
N LYS A 242 13.77 -24.65 -8.82
CA LYS A 242 14.49 -24.49 -10.10
C LYS A 242 15.98 -24.26 -9.89
N PHE A 243 16.36 -23.33 -8.99
CA PHE A 243 17.77 -23.03 -8.72
C PHE A 243 18.47 -24.16 -7.96
N SER A 244 17.85 -24.70 -6.90
CA SER A 244 18.41 -25.79 -6.10
C SER A 244 18.61 -27.07 -6.92
N ASN A 245 17.62 -27.45 -7.74
CA ASN A 245 17.72 -28.65 -8.58
C ASN A 245 18.74 -28.48 -9.71
N ALA A 246 18.84 -27.29 -10.31
CA ALA A 246 19.86 -27.00 -11.31
C ALA A 246 21.27 -27.14 -10.71
N ALA A 247 21.50 -26.62 -9.51
CA ALA A 247 22.77 -26.78 -8.79
C ALA A 247 23.08 -28.26 -8.47
N LYS A 248 22.11 -29.03 -7.97
CA LYS A 248 22.27 -30.48 -7.72
C LYS A 248 22.62 -31.24 -9.00
N LYS A 249 21.93 -30.94 -10.11
CA LYS A 249 22.20 -31.57 -11.41
C LYS A 249 23.62 -31.27 -11.91
N LYS A 250 24.08 -30.04 -11.76
CA LYS A 250 25.45 -29.64 -12.12
C LYS A 250 26.51 -30.36 -11.28
N MET A 251 26.24 -30.61 -10.01
CA MET A 251 27.14 -31.39 -9.16
C MET A 251 27.18 -32.88 -9.55
N ALA A 252 26.04 -33.45 -9.95
CA ALA A 252 25.94 -34.86 -10.33
C ALA A 252 26.46 -35.16 -11.75
N ASN A 253 26.47 -34.16 -12.64
CA ASN A 253 26.87 -34.35 -14.03
C ASN A 253 28.40 -34.37 -14.18
N ALA A 254 28.92 -35.36 -14.89
CA ALA A 254 30.34 -35.43 -15.26
C ALA A 254 30.71 -34.41 -16.34
N GLN A 255 29.75 -34.03 -17.20
CA GLN A 255 29.97 -33.08 -18.28
C GLN A 255 29.89 -31.64 -17.75
N ARG A 256 31.03 -30.96 -17.74
CA ARG A 256 31.19 -29.57 -17.31
C ARG A 256 30.89 -28.62 -18.47
N SER A 257 30.40 -27.42 -18.17
CA SER A 257 30.32 -26.36 -19.18
C SER A 257 31.71 -25.77 -19.41
N ASP A 258 31.95 -25.13 -20.56
CA ASP A 258 33.21 -24.41 -20.84
C ASP A 258 33.56 -23.39 -19.73
N LEU A 259 32.55 -22.71 -19.17
CA LEU A 259 32.76 -21.80 -18.04
C LEU A 259 33.16 -22.54 -16.77
N GLN A 260 32.50 -23.65 -16.45
CA GLN A 260 32.82 -24.45 -15.26
C GLN A 260 34.22 -25.05 -15.36
N GLU A 261 34.62 -25.57 -16.53
CA GLU A 261 35.98 -26.10 -16.76
C GLU A 261 37.04 -25.03 -16.53
N LYS A 262 36.80 -23.80 -16.99
CA LYS A 262 37.70 -22.66 -16.75
C LYS A 262 37.78 -22.27 -15.29
N LEU A 263 36.65 -22.26 -14.57
CA LEU A 263 36.60 -21.97 -13.13
C LEU A 263 37.33 -23.06 -12.32
N ASP A 264 37.09 -24.33 -12.66
CA ASP A 264 37.72 -25.48 -12.01
C ASP A 264 39.23 -25.50 -12.26
N SER A 265 39.66 -25.27 -13.51
CA SER A 265 41.07 -25.16 -13.87
C SER A 265 41.76 -24.01 -13.12
N HIS A 266 41.06 -22.87 -12.98
CA HIS A 266 41.60 -21.76 -12.21
C HIS A 266 41.77 -22.11 -10.73
N LYS A 267 40.73 -22.67 -10.09
CA LYS A 267 40.82 -23.12 -8.68
C LYS A 267 41.90 -24.17 -8.47
N ALA A 268 42.13 -25.06 -9.45
CA ALA A 268 43.20 -26.05 -9.39
C ALA A 268 44.61 -25.41 -9.51
N SER A 269 44.76 -24.38 -10.35
CA SER A 269 46.03 -23.67 -10.54
C SER A 269 46.44 -22.80 -9.35
N ALA A 270 45.48 -22.32 -8.55
CA ALA A 270 45.70 -21.49 -7.37
C ALA A 270 44.87 -21.99 -6.16
N PRO A 271 45.24 -23.14 -5.56
CA PRO A 271 44.48 -23.73 -4.46
C PRO A 271 44.34 -22.76 -3.27
N GLY A 272 43.14 -22.69 -2.70
CA GLY A 272 42.84 -21.80 -1.57
C GLY A 272 42.41 -20.38 -1.97
N THR A 273 42.44 -20.02 -3.25
CA THR A 273 41.92 -18.75 -3.75
C THR A 273 40.40 -18.67 -3.53
N LYS A 274 39.94 -17.58 -2.90
CA LYS A 274 38.51 -17.28 -2.73
C LYS A 274 37.96 -16.53 -3.93
N LEU A 275 36.83 -16.99 -4.45
CA LEU A 275 36.08 -16.30 -5.51
C LEU A 275 34.90 -15.55 -4.90
N VAL A 276 34.83 -14.24 -5.13
CA VAL A 276 33.75 -13.36 -4.70
C VAL A 276 32.89 -12.98 -5.89
N LEU A 277 31.58 -13.22 -5.81
CA LEU A 277 30.63 -12.92 -6.86
C LEU A 277 29.90 -11.61 -6.59
N SER A 278 29.89 -10.77 -7.61
CA SER A 278 29.12 -9.54 -7.72
C SER A 278 28.31 -9.62 -9.01
N ILE A 279 27.01 -9.88 -8.93
CA ILE A 279 26.14 -9.98 -10.10
C ILE A 279 24.97 -9.02 -9.97
N ASP A 280 24.89 -8.11 -10.92
CA ASP A 280 23.94 -7.00 -10.89
C ASP A 280 23.62 -6.55 -12.32
N ARG A 281 22.46 -5.91 -12.50
CA ARG A 281 22.27 -5.04 -13.66
C ARG A 281 23.20 -3.82 -13.50
N LEU A 282 23.75 -3.33 -14.61
CA LEU A 282 24.46 -2.06 -14.61
C LEU A 282 23.47 -0.95 -14.27
N ASP A 283 23.43 -0.53 -13.01
CA ASP A 283 22.45 0.40 -12.44
C ASP A 283 23.07 1.04 -11.19
N TYR A 284 22.94 2.36 -11.04
CA TYR A 284 23.59 3.11 -9.95
C TYR A 284 23.07 2.70 -8.57
N SER A 285 21.83 2.20 -8.49
CA SER A 285 21.26 1.66 -7.26
C SER A 285 22.04 0.46 -6.70
N LYS A 286 22.82 -0.25 -7.54
CA LYS A 286 23.56 -1.46 -7.15
C LYS A 286 24.91 -1.20 -6.50
N GLY A 287 25.38 0.05 -6.51
CA GLY A 287 26.62 0.44 -5.83
C GLY A 287 27.88 -0.27 -6.33
N ILE A 288 27.92 -0.70 -7.61
CA ILE A 288 29.03 -1.49 -8.17
C ILE A 288 30.36 -0.73 -8.08
N ALA A 289 30.38 0.56 -8.44
CA ALA A 289 31.58 1.40 -8.32
C ALA A 289 32.09 1.49 -6.87
N LYS A 290 31.18 1.70 -5.90
CA LYS A 290 31.53 1.70 -4.47
C LYS A 290 32.07 0.34 -4.02
N ARG A 291 31.50 -0.77 -4.50
CA ARG A 291 31.99 -2.13 -4.20
C ARG A 291 33.41 -2.35 -4.73
N ILE A 292 33.71 -1.87 -5.93
CA ILE A 292 35.05 -1.94 -6.51
C ILE A 292 36.05 -1.15 -5.66
N ASN A 293 35.71 0.07 -5.25
CA ASN A 293 36.54 0.87 -4.35
C ASN A 293 36.70 0.20 -2.96
N ALA A 294 35.66 -0.44 -2.44
CA ALA A 294 35.75 -1.20 -1.19
C ALA A 294 36.66 -2.43 -1.30
N PHE A 295 36.67 -3.08 -2.45
CA PHE A 295 37.57 -4.19 -2.73
C PHE A 295 39.04 -3.74 -2.80
N GLU A 296 39.31 -2.63 -3.47
CA GLU A 296 40.64 -2.01 -3.46
C GLU A 296 41.08 -1.65 -2.04
N TYR A 297 40.20 -0.98 -1.27
CA TYR A 297 40.47 -0.64 0.12
C TYR A 297 40.77 -1.89 0.96
N PHE A 298 40.02 -2.98 0.77
CA PHE A 298 40.26 -4.27 1.41
C PHE A 298 41.67 -4.82 1.08
N LEU A 299 42.08 -4.79 -0.20
CA LEU A 299 43.40 -5.31 -0.62
C LEU A 299 44.57 -4.48 -0.06
N ASN A 300 44.34 -3.19 0.19
CA ASN A 300 45.32 -2.30 0.81
C ASN A 300 45.34 -2.46 2.34
N LYS A 301 44.17 -2.63 2.99
CA LYS A 301 44.05 -2.84 4.44
C LYS A 301 44.56 -4.21 4.87
N TYR A 302 44.33 -5.24 4.04
CA TYR A 302 44.75 -6.61 4.27
C TYR A 302 45.58 -7.18 3.12
N PRO A 303 46.84 -6.72 2.95
CA PRO A 303 47.71 -7.15 1.86
C PRO A 303 47.95 -8.66 1.82
N GLU A 304 47.77 -9.37 2.95
CA GLU A 304 47.93 -10.82 3.03
C GLU A 304 46.95 -11.61 2.17
N TYR A 305 45.87 -10.98 1.69
CA TYR A 305 44.89 -11.57 0.77
C TYR A 305 45.14 -11.25 -0.70
N GLN A 306 46.10 -10.38 -1.03
CA GLN A 306 46.52 -10.23 -2.43
C GLN A 306 46.95 -11.59 -2.99
N GLU A 307 46.59 -11.86 -4.24
CA GLU A 307 46.76 -13.16 -4.91
C GLU A 307 45.99 -14.35 -4.30
N LYS A 308 45.24 -14.16 -3.19
CA LYS A 308 44.41 -15.20 -2.55
C LYS A 308 42.90 -14.97 -2.69
N ILE A 309 42.50 -13.87 -3.30
CA ILE A 309 41.10 -13.52 -3.54
C ILE A 309 40.92 -12.98 -4.96
N ARG A 310 39.74 -13.18 -5.53
CA ARG A 310 39.33 -12.54 -6.78
C ARG A 310 37.88 -12.09 -6.74
N LEU A 311 37.63 -10.88 -7.21
CA LEU A 311 36.29 -10.36 -7.42
C LEU A 311 35.82 -10.62 -8.85
N ILE A 312 34.69 -11.29 -9.00
CA ILE A 312 34.02 -11.54 -10.29
C ILE A 312 32.80 -10.63 -10.38
N ILE A 313 32.83 -9.68 -11.31
CA ILE A 313 31.75 -8.74 -11.57
C ILE A 313 31.06 -9.12 -12.87
N LEU A 314 29.81 -9.58 -12.77
CA LEU A 314 28.93 -9.75 -13.92
C LEU A 314 27.91 -8.60 -13.95
N ALA A 315 28.18 -7.60 -14.80
CA ALA A 315 27.30 -6.47 -15.02
C ALA A 315 26.42 -6.71 -16.26
N VAL A 316 25.12 -6.88 -16.06
CA VAL A 316 24.17 -7.09 -17.15
C VAL A 316 23.77 -5.73 -17.76
N PRO A 317 23.93 -5.53 -19.09
CA PRO A 317 23.53 -4.29 -19.75
C PRO A 317 22.06 -3.92 -19.46
N SER A 318 21.82 -2.65 -19.10
CA SER A 318 20.47 -2.15 -18.81
C SER A 318 20.37 -0.66 -19.18
N ARG A 319 19.27 -0.27 -19.84
CA ARG A 319 18.90 1.14 -20.08
C ARG A 319 20.05 1.99 -20.66
N SER A 320 20.77 1.44 -21.63
CA SER A 320 21.98 2.04 -22.22
C SER A 320 21.78 3.43 -22.84
N ASN A 321 20.54 3.80 -23.13
CA ASN A 321 20.20 5.10 -23.73
C ASN A 321 20.10 6.22 -22.68
N VAL A 322 20.06 5.89 -21.39
CA VAL A 322 19.97 6.87 -20.31
C VAL A 322 21.37 7.39 -19.94
N PRO A 323 21.62 8.72 -19.93
CA PRO A 323 22.96 9.29 -19.74
C PRO A 323 23.69 8.81 -18.46
N GLN A 324 22.98 8.74 -17.34
CA GLN A 324 23.53 8.33 -16.05
C GLN A 324 24.10 6.89 -16.09
N TYR A 325 23.51 6.00 -16.90
CA TYR A 325 23.98 4.61 -17.06
C TYR A 325 25.25 4.53 -17.90
N GLN A 326 25.40 5.40 -18.91
CA GLN A 326 26.62 5.49 -19.72
C GLN A 326 27.79 6.02 -18.89
N LEU A 327 27.54 7.03 -18.04
CA LEU A 327 28.53 7.56 -17.10
C LEU A 327 28.98 6.48 -16.10
N LEU A 328 28.04 5.76 -15.50
CA LEU A 328 28.34 4.65 -14.59
C LEU A 328 29.15 3.54 -15.26
N LYS A 329 28.84 3.19 -16.51
CA LYS A 329 29.63 2.21 -17.27
C LYS A 329 31.07 2.66 -17.41
N ARG A 330 31.28 3.91 -17.81
CA ARG A 330 32.62 4.49 -17.99
C ARG A 330 33.40 4.46 -16.67
N GLU A 331 32.77 4.89 -15.58
CA GLU A 331 33.38 4.85 -14.23
C GLU A 331 33.81 3.43 -13.85
N ILE A 332 32.94 2.42 -14.04
CA ILE A 332 33.27 1.04 -13.72
C ILE A 332 34.41 0.52 -14.59
N ASP A 333 34.39 0.77 -15.90
CA ASP A 333 35.44 0.35 -16.82
C ASP A 333 36.80 0.97 -16.42
N GLU A 334 36.81 2.26 -16.07
CA GLU A 334 38.00 2.99 -15.59
C GLU A 334 38.52 2.43 -14.26
N LEU A 335 37.64 2.20 -13.28
CA LEU A 335 38.02 1.65 -11.97
C LEU A 335 38.61 0.24 -12.09
N VAL A 336 37.95 -0.64 -12.86
CA VAL A 336 38.44 -2.00 -13.10
C VAL A 336 39.80 -1.96 -13.80
N GLY A 337 39.94 -1.13 -14.84
CA GLY A 337 41.20 -0.97 -15.58
C GLY A 337 42.34 -0.47 -14.67
N ARG A 338 42.07 0.55 -13.86
CA ARG A 338 43.03 1.13 -12.91
C ARG A 338 43.50 0.12 -11.88
N ILE A 339 42.58 -0.54 -11.17
CA ILE A 339 42.90 -1.47 -10.08
C ILE A 339 43.63 -2.71 -10.62
N ASN A 340 43.16 -3.27 -11.74
CA ASN A 340 43.86 -4.39 -12.36
C ASN A 340 45.24 -3.97 -12.88
N GLY A 341 45.39 -2.77 -13.44
CA GLY A 341 46.68 -2.27 -13.90
C GLY A 341 47.69 -2.06 -12.76
N GLU A 342 47.22 -1.69 -11.57
CA GLU A 342 48.05 -1.43 -10.41
C GLU A 342 48.43 -2.71 -9.64
N LEU A 343 47.48 -3.63 -9.44
CA LEU A 343 47.65 -4.77 -8.53
C LEU A 343 47.86 -6.12 -9.24
N ALA A 344 47.63 -6.24 -10.54
CA ALA A 344 47.77 -7.53 -11.22
C ALA A 344 49.24 -8.01 -11.25
N THR A 345 49.41 -9.31 -11.08
CA THR A 345 50.68 -10.01 -11.31
C THR A 345 50.57 -10.88 -12.57
N VAL A 346 51.67 -11.51 -12.98
CA VAL A 346 51.69 -12.42 -14.14
C VAL A 346 50.64 -13.54 -14.02
N ASN A 347 50.34 -13.97 -12.79
CA ASN A 347 49.46 -15.11 -12.52
C ASN A 347 48.12 -14.71 -11.87
N TRP A 348 47.92 -13.43 -11.53
CA TRP A 348 46.74 -12.98 -10.80
C TRP A 348 46.19 -11.65 -11.33
N THR A 349 44.91 -11.68 -11.71
CA THR A 349 44.12 -10.47 -11.96
C THR A 349 43.11 -10.30 -10.83
N PRO A 350 43.11 -9.18 -10.07
CA PRO A 350 42.23 -8.99 -8.92
C PRO A 350 40.74 -8.99 -9.27
N ILE A 351 40.35 -8.40 -10.39
CA ILE A 351 38.95 -8.23 -10.81
C ILE A 351 38.72 -8.85 -12.20
N TRP A 352 37.78 -9.81 -12.27
CA TRP A 352 37.22 -10.30 -13.53
C TRP A 352 35.89 -9.61 -13.81
N TYR A 353 35.87 -8.75 -14.82
CA TYR A 353 34.70 -7.97 -15.19
C TYR A 353 34.09 -8.45 -16.51
N PHE A 354 32.79 -8.71 -16.50
CA PHE A 354 32.01 -9.14 -17.65
C PHE A 354 30.82 -8.21 -17.84
N TYR A 355 30.77 -7.51 -18.99
CA TYR A 355 29.63 -6.69 -19.41
C TYR A 355 28.78 -7.43 -20.45
N ARG A 356 27.93 -8.37 -20.00
CA ARG A 356 27.07 -9.20 -20.84
C ARG A 356 26.03 -9.95 -20.03
N SER A 357 24.96 -10.40 -20.68
CA SER A 357 24.05 -11.39 -20.10
C SER A 357 24.67 -12.80 -20.19
N LEU A 358 24.42 -13.64 -19.19
CA LEU A 358 24.77 -15.06 -19.23
C LEU A 358 23.51 -15.94 -19.29
N PRO A 359 23.56 -17.08 -20.01
CA PRO A 359 22.51 -18.08 -19.94
C PRO A 359 22.37 -18.64 -18.52
N PHE A 360 21.18 -19.15 -18.21
CA PHE A 360 20.84 -19.70 -16.88
C PHE A 360 21.86 -20.73 -16.38
N ASP A 361 22.26 -21.69 -17.23
CA ASP A 361 23.22 -22.72 -16.81
C ASP A 361 24.60 -22.15 -16.43
N SER A 362 25.06 -21.09 -17.10
CA SER A 362 26.31 -20.41 -16.77
C SER A 362 26.19 -19.57 -15.49
N LEU A 363 25.00 -19.05 -15.18
CA LEU A 363 24.74 -18.39 -13.90
C LEU A 363 24.82 -19.39 -12.74
N ILE A 364 24.27 -20.60 -12.91
CA ILE A 364 24.39 -21.67 -11.91
C ILE A 364 25.86 -22.06 -11.69
N ASP A 365 26.67 -22.11 -12.75
CA ASP A 365 28.11 -22.38 -12.64
C ASP A 365 28.81 -21.32 -11.78
N LEU A 366 28.50 -20.03 -11.97
CA LEU A 366 29.02 -18.95 -11.13
C LEU A 366 28.54 -19.05 -9.68
N TYR A 367 27.23 -19.21 -9.46
CA TYR A 367 26.66 -19.27 -8.11
C TYR A 367 27.21 -20.44 -7.29
N THR A 368 27.40 -21.61 -7.91
CA THR A 368 27.94 -22.80 -7.24
C THR A 368 29.45 -22.76 -7.05
N SER A 369 30.17 -22.05 -7.92
CA SER A 369 31.63 -21.95 -7.86
C SER A 369 32.14 -20.84 -6.95
N CYS A 370 31.40 -19.75 -6.76
CA CYS A 370 31.87 -18.63 -5.95
C CYS A 370 31.67 -18.88 -4.45
N ASP A 371 32.69 -18.57 -3.64
CA ASP A 371 32.71 -18.84 -2.20
C ASP A 371 31.95 -17.77 -1.42
N ILE A 372 31.90 -16.54 -1.94
CA ILE A 372 31.21 -15.40 -1.32
C ILE A 372 30.34 -14.74 -2.39
N ALA A 373 29.09 -14.42 -2.08
CA ALA A 373 28.30 -13.46 -2.84
C ALA A 373 28.32 -12.12 -2.11
N TRP A 374 28.76 -11.06 -2.79
CA TRP A 374 28.92 -9.73 -2.23
C TRP A 374 28.02 -8.73 -2.95
N LEU A 375 26.84 -8.52 -2.36
CA LEU A 375 25.74 -7.78 -2.95
C LEU A 375 25.47 -6.53 -2.11
N THR A 376 25.96 -5.39 -2.58
CA THR A 376 26.00 -4.15 -1.80
C THR A 376 25.18 -3.01 -2.45
N PRO A 377 23.90 -3.23 -2.84
CA PRO A 377 23.10 -2.15 -3.39
C PRO A 377 22.94 -1.00 -2.40
N LEU A 378 22.92 0.23 -2.90
CA LEU A 378 22.65 1.44 -2.12
C LEU A 378 21.18 1.57 -1.78
N ARG A 379 20.30 1.03 -2.63
CA ARG A 379 18.87 0.86 -2.39
C ARG A 379 18.34 -0.20 -3.34
N ASP A 380 17.57 -1.17 -2.85
CA ASP A 380 17.00 -2.22 -3.71
C ASP A 380 15.61 -2.63 -3.22
N GLY A 381 14.67 -2.81 -4.15
CA GLY A 381 13.31 -3.23 -3.81
C GLY A 381 13.29 -4.58 -3.08
N MET A 382 14.08 -5.54 -3.57
CA MET A 382 14.22 -6.86 -2.93
C MET A 382 15.65 -7.42 -3.05
N ASN A 383 16.23 -7.50 -4.25
CA ASN A 383 17.45 -8.27 -4.55
C ASN A 383 17.23 -9.79 -4.58
N LEU A 384 16.69 -10.30 -5.68
CA LEU A 384 16.45 -11.74 -5.85
C LEU A 384 17.76 -12.54 -6.03
N VAL A 385 18.83 -11.90 -6.52
CA VAL A 385 20.16 -12.53 -6.68
C VAL A 385 20.67 -13.11 -5.37
N ALA A 386 20.47 -12.42 -4.24
CA ALA A 386 20.83 -12.94 -2.91
C ALA A 386 20.14 -14.29 -2.62
N LYS A 387 18.84 -14.37 -2.94
CA LYS A 387 18.03 -15.58 -2.77
C LYS A 387 18.47 -16.69 -3.74
N GLU A 388 18.79 -16.33 -4.98
CA GLU A 388 19.28 -17.25 -6.01
C GLU A 388 20.60 -17.90 -5.61
N TYR A 389 21.57 -17.09 -5.15
CA TYR A 389 22.86 -17.59 -4.67
C TYR A 389 22.65 -18.63 -3.56
N ILE A 390 21.91 -18.28 -2.50
CA ILE A 390 21.65 -19.19 -1.38
C ILE A 390 20.94 -20.47 -1.83
N ALA A 391 19.96 -20.39 -2.73
CA ALA A 391 19.25 -21.57 -3.23
C ALA A 391 20.17 -22.58 -3.95
N THR A 392 21.28 -22.12 -4.54
CA THR A 392 22.26 -22.99 -5.21
C THR A 392 23.34 -23.56 -4.28
N ARG A 393 23.44 -23.12 -3.02
CA ARG A 393 24.46 -23.59 -2.06
C ARG A 393 24.12 -24.96 -1.46
N THR A 394 23.99 -25.97 -2.31
CA THR A 394 23.55 -27.32 -1.95
C THR A 394 24.58 -28.11 -1.13
N LYS A 395 25.84 -27.65 -1.07
CA LYS A 395 26.92 -28.22 -0.24
C LYS A 395 26.94 -27.68 1.20
N GLY A 396 26.10 -26.70 1.53
CA GLY A 396 26.14 -26.03 2.84
C GLY A 396 27.32 -25.05 3.03
N THR A 397 28.21 -24.92 2.04
CA THR A 397 29.33 -23.95 2.07
C THR A 397 28.98 -22.68 1.29
N GLY A 398 29.50 -21.53 1.69
CA GLY A 398 29.34 -20.23 1.02
C GLY A 398 28.92 -19.13 1.98
N VAL A 399 29.25 -17.87 1.68
CA VAL A 399 28.88 -16.71 2.50
C VAL A 399 28.14 -15.68 1.66
N LEU A 400 27.05 -15.13 2.20
CA LEU A 400 26.35 -13.99 1.61
C LEU A 400 26.67 -12.74 2.43
N ILE A 401 27.25 -11.74 1.78
CA ILE A 401 27.37 -10.38 2.29
C ILE A 401 26.30 -9.55 1.57
N LEU A 402 25.41 -8.92 2.33
CA LEU A 402 24.22 -8.26 1.80
C LEU A 402 24.07 -6.85 2.39
N SER A 403 23.77 -5.87 1.56
CA SER A 403 23.42 -4.52 2.03
C SER A 403 22.14 -4.53 2.86
N GLU A 404 22.15 -3.84 4.00
CA GLU A 404 20.94 -3.56 4.78
C GLU A 404 19.90 -2.73 4.00
N MET A 405 20.30 -2.09 2.89
CA MET A 405 19.44 -1.29 2.03
C MET A 405 18.69 -2.10 0.96
N ALA A 406 18.83 -3.43 0.96
CA ALA A 406 18.06 -4.34 0.10
C ALA A 406 16.84 -4.89 0.82
N GLY A 407 15.68 -4.98 0.14
CA GLY A 407 14.48 -5.57 0.74
C GLY A 407 14.66 -7.02 1.24
N SER A 408 15.58 -7.79 0.64
CA SER A 408 15.91 -9.15 1.07
C SER A 408 16.62 -9.21 2.42
N ALA A 409 17.23 -8.11 2.89
CA ALA A 409 17.89 -8.08 4.19
C ALA A 409 16.91 -8.40 5.33
N TYR A 410 15.66 -7.93 5.23
CA TYR A 410 14.59 -8.20 6.21
C TYR A 410 14.20 -9.69 6.29
N GLU A 411 14.50 -10.47 5.25
CA GLU A 411 14.25 -11.92 5.20
C GLU A 411 15.52 -12.76 5.32
N MET A 412 16.71 -12.15 5.35
CA MET A 412 17.99 -12.86 5.25
C MET A 412 18.98 -12.42 6.34
N ASN A 413 18.50 -12.28 7.58
CA ASN A 413 19.27 -11.84 8.74
C ASN A 413 20.51 -12.70 9.05
N GLU A 414 20.56 -13.93 8.56
CA GLU A 414 21.70 -14.83 8.71
C GLU A 414 22.83 -14.54 7.71
N ALA A 415 22.61 -13.64 6.75
CA ALA A 415 23.67 -13.04 5.94
C ALA A 415 24.57 -12.12 6.79
N LEU A 416 25.74 -11.78 6.27
CA LEU A 416 26.54 -10.69 6.83
C LEU A 416 25.98 -9.36 6.29
N LEU A 417 25.14 -8.71 7.09
CA LEU A 417 24.54 -7.43 6.75
C LEU A 417 25.56 -6.30 6.92
N ILE A 418 25.62 -5.39 5.95
CA ILE A 418 26.54 -4.24 5.95
C ILE A 418 25.83 -2.96 5.55
N ASN A 419 26.39 -1.82 5.97
CA ASN A 419 26.06 -0.53 5.38
C ASN A 419 26.95 -0.29 4.14
N PRO A 420 26.37 -0.14 2.93
CA PRO A 420 27.16 0.01 1.69
C PRO A 420 27.93 1.35 1.61
N ASN A 421 27.71 2.28 2.53
CA ASN A 421 28.47 3.53 2.64
C ASN A 421 29.67 3.43 3.59
N ASN A 422 29.81 2.34 4.35
CA ASN A 422 30.92 2.12 5.24
C ASN A 422 31.97 1.21 4.58
N PHE A 423 33.04 1.81 4.04
CA PHE A 423 34.12 1.08 3.38
C PHE A 423 34.92 0.19 4.34
N GLU A 424 35.10 0.66 5.58
CA GLU A 424 35.84 -0.07 6.60
C GLU A 424 35.08 -1.34 7.03
N GLU A 425 33.80 -1.21 7.34
CA GLU A 425 32.92 -2.34 7.65
C GLU A 425 32.86 -3.35 6.49
N GLN A 426 32.77 -2.87 5.25
CA GLN A 426 32.77 -3.73 4.08
C GLN A 426 34.06 -4.57 3.95
N ALA A 427 35.23 -3.97 4.17
CA ALA A 427 36.50 -4.69 4.15
C ALA A 427 36.62 -5.69 5.30
N ASP A 428 36.22 -5.30 6.51
CA ASP A 428 36.29 -6.17 7.69
C ASP A 428 35.31 -7.34 7.58
N THR A 429 34.13 -7.09 7.02
CA THR A 429 33.13 -8.13 6.74
C THR A 429 33.61 -9.08 5.64
N LEU A 430 34.27 -8.57 4.60
CA LEU A 430 34.86 -9.42 3.56
C LEU A 430 35.96 -10.32 4.16
N LYS A 431 36.81 -9.79 5.05
CA LYS A 431 37.77 -10.59 5.81
C LYS A 431 37.07 -11.67 6.62
N GLN A 432 36.02 -11.31 7.38
CA GLN A 432 35.23 -12.26 8.15
C GLN A 432 34.68 -13.39 7.26
N ALA A 433 34.10 -13.05 6.10
CA ALA A 433 33.55 -14.00 5.15
C ALA A 433 34.61 -14.98 4.60
N ILE A 434 35.82 -14.50 4.33
CA ILE A 434 36.94 -15.35 3.86
C ILE A 434 37.35 -16.37 4.93
N THR A 435 37.38 -15.95 6.19
CA THR A 435 37.84 -16.76 7.33
C THR A 435 36.73 -17.53 8.05
N MET A 436 35.47 -17.41 7.60
CA MET A 436 34.33 -18.03 8.27
C MET A 436 34.45 -19.56 8.28
N PRO A 437 34.36 -20.22 9.44
CA PRO A 437 34.37 -21.68 9.53
C PRO A 437 33.22 -22.31 8.73
N GLU A 438 33.46 -23.47 8.11
CA GLU A 438 32.44 -24.16 7.30
C GLU A 438 31.19 -24.55 8.10
N GLU A 439 31.33 -24.86 9.39
CA GLU A 439 30.20 -25.13 10.29
C GLU A 439 29.27 -23.92 10.44
N GLU A 440 29.85 -22.72 10.60
CA GLU A 440 29.07 -21.48 10.67
C GLU A 440 28.39 -21.18 9.32
N GLN A 441 29.09 -21.39 8.21
CA GLN A 441 28.52 -21.24 6.86
C GLN A 441 27.30 -22.16 6.68
N ALA A 442 27.44 -23.43 7.06
CA ALA A 442 26.38 -24.44 6.95
C ALA A 442 25.16 -24.06 7.78
N ASN A 443 25.35 -23.65 9.03
CA ASN A 443 24.27 -23.21 9.91
C ASN A 443 23.49 -22.02 9.32
N ARG A 444 24.21 -20.99 8.82
CA ARG A 444 23.59 -19.81 8.19
C ARG A 444 22.82 -20.18 6.92
N ILE A 445 23.44 -20.96 6.03
CA ILE A 445 22.82 -21.39 4.76
C ILE A 445 21.57 -22.24 5.02
N GLU A 446 21.61 -23.17 5.97
CA GLU A 446 20.47 -24.05 6.26
C GLU A 446 19.23 -23.25 6.68
N ILE A 447 19.39 -22.26 7.55
CA ILE A 447 18.28 -21.42 8.01
C ILE A 447 17.70 -20.61 6.83
N LEU A 448 18.56 -19.98 6.03
CA LEU A 448 18.14 -19.21 4.86
C LEU A 448 17.43 -20.11 3.83
N GLN A 449 17.98 -21.27 3.50
CA GLN A 449 17.39 -22.21 2.55
C GLN A 449 16.03 -22.73 3.03
N LYS A 450 15.88 -23.07 4.33
CA LYS A 450 14.59 -23.46 4.89
C LYS A 450 13.55 -22.36 4.71
N ARG A 451 13.90 -21.09 4.99
CA ARG A 451 13.00 -19.95 4.80
C ARG A 451 12.63 -19.76 3.32
N LEU A 452 13.61 -19.71 2.42
CA LEU A 452 13.40 -19.50 0.98
C LEU A 452 12.62 -20.63 0.30
N SER A 453 12.78 -21.87 0.79
CA SER A 453 12.03 -23.02 0.28
C SER A 453 10.55 -22.97 0.67
N ARG A 454 10.25 -22.45 1.88
CA ARG A 454 8.87 -22.30 2.40
C ARG A 454 8.14 -21.10 1.82
N TYR A 455 8.80 -19.95 1.72
CA TYR A 455 8.22 -18.73 1.16
C TYR A 455 8.88 -18.44 -0.20
N ASN A 456 8.42 -19.18 -1.20
CA ASN A 456 8.91 -19.07 -2.57
C ASN A 456 8.03 -18.10 -3.39
N VAL A 457 8.35 -17.95 -4.67
CA VAL A 457 7.62 -17.02 -5.54
C VAL A 457 6.15 -17.41 -5.77
N GLU A 458 5.81 -18.70 -5.70
CA GLU A 458 4.42 -19.17 -5.84
C GLU A 458 3.60 -18.78 -4.60
N VAL A 459 4.18 -18.90 -3.40
CA VAL A 459 3.54 -18.48 -2.14
C VAL A 459 3.30 -16.97 -2.13
N TRP A 460 4.27 -16.17 -2.61
CA TRP A 460 4.08 -14.72 -2.80
C TRP A 460 2.87 -14.42 -3.69
N ALA A 461 2.77 -15.07 -4.84
CA ALA A 461 1.70 -14.81 -5.79
C ALA A 461 0.32 -15.24 -5.25
N ASN A 462 0.25 -16.43 -4.66
CA ASN A 462 -1.00 -16.94 -4.08
C ASN A 462 -1.47 -16.08 -2.90
N SER A 463 -0.56 -15.68 -2.00
CA SER A 463 -0.92 -14.84 -0.84
C SER A 463 -1.50 -13.48 -1.27
N PHE A 464 -0.93 -12.87 -2.32
CA PHE A 464 -1.45 -11.63 -2.88
C PHE A 464 -2.85 -11.84 -3.47
N MET A 465 -3.02 -12.87 -4.30
CA MET A 465 -4.30 -13.17 -4.97
C MET A 465 -5.40 -13.55 -3.98
N GLU A 466 -5.11 -14.39 -2.98
CA GLU A 466 -6.04 -14.74 -1.90
C GLU A 466 -6.49 -13.48 -1.14
N THR A 467 -5.56 -12.59 -0.82
CA THR A 467 -5.88 -11.32 -0.15
C THR A 467 -6.76 -10.42 -1.03
N LEU A 468 -6.48 -10.34 -2.34
CA LEU A 468 -7.27 -9.54 -3.28
C LEU A 468 -8.70 -10.09 -3.41
N ILE A 469 -8.86 -11.41 -3.50
CA ILE A 469 -10.17 -12.07 -3.56
C ILE A 469 -10.93 -11.83 -2.26
N GLN A 470 -10.28 -11.97 -1.10
CA GLN A 470 -10.90 -11.69 0.19
C GLN A 470 -11.36 -10.22 0.29
N GLN A 471 -10.59 -9.26 -0.23
CA GLN A 471 -11.02 -7.85 -0.28
C GLN A 471 -12.26 -7.66 -1.16
N LYS A 472 -12.36 -8.35 -2.30
CA LYS A 472 -13.56 -8.34 -3.16
C LYS A 472 -14.80 -8.83 -2.39
N GLU A 473 -14.65 -9.85 -1.56
CA GLU A 473 -15.74 -10.45 -0.78
C GLU A 473 -16.13 -9.64 0.47
N GLU A 474 -15.16 -9.05 1.19
CA GLU A 474 -15.39 -8.32 2.45
C GLU A 474 -15.83 -6.85 2.27
N SER A 475 -15.45 -6.20 1.16
CA SER A 475 -15.79 -4.81 0.85
C SER A 475 -17.31 -4.50 0.97
N PRO A 476 -18.25 -5.35 0.49
CA PRO A 476 -19.69 -5.12 0.69
C PRO A 476 -20.20 -5.45 2.11
N ALA A 477 -19.44 -6.15 2.96
CA ALA A 477 -19.88 -6.59 4.28
C ALA A 477 -19.57 -5.58 5.40
N ARG A 478 -18.60 -4.68 5.20
CA ARG A 478 -18.19 -3.66 6.20
C ARG A 478 -18.83 -2.28 6.01
N VAL A 479 -19.51 -2.06 4.89
CA VAL A 479 -20.23 -0.81 4.62
C VAL A 479 -21.71 -1.05 4.92
N ALA A 480 -22.31 -0.21 5.78
CA ALA A 480 -23.76 -0.23 5.99
C ALA A 480 -24.50 -0.30 4.64
N LYS A 481 -25.69 -0.90 4.56
CA LYS A 481 -26.36 -1.03 3.27
C LYS A 481 -26.86 0.34 2.80
N LYS A 482 -26.45 0.81 1.62
CA LYS A 482 -27.00 2.05 1.05
C LYS A 482 -28.51 1.94 0.94
N ILE A 483 -29.25 2.97 1.37
CA ILE A 483 -30.69 3.04 1.13
C ILE A 483 -30.93 3.36 -0.35
N THR A 484 -31.14 2.29 -1.12
CA THR A 484 -31.62 2.37 -2.51
C THR A 484 -33.13 2.65 -2.55
N PRO A 485 -33.70 3.03 -3.71
CA PRO A 485 -35.16 3.22 -3.84
C PRO A 485 -35.98 2.01 -3.39
N SER A 486 -35.52 0.77 -3.65
CA SER A 486 -36.22 -0.45 -3.23
C SER A 486 -36.15 -0.69 -1.72
N VAL A 487 -35.01 -0.41 -1.09
CA VAL A 487 -34.87 -0.45 0.37
C VAL A 487 -35.76 0.60 1.01
N LEU A 488 -35.77 1.82 0.46
CA LEU A 488 -36.62 2.92 0.93
C LEU A 488 -38.10 2.57 0.85
N GLU A 489 -38.56 1.93 -0.23
CA GLU A 489 -39.93 1.42 -0.33
C GLU A 489 -40.25 0.37 0.73
N THR A 490 -39.30 -0.51 1.02
CA THR A 490 -39.47 -1.54 2.05
C THR A 490 -39.61 -0.92 3.44
N ILE A 491 -38.75 0.05 3.76
CA ILE A 491 -38.80 0.80 5.02
C ILE A 491 -40.11 1.59 5.12
N SER A 492 -40.52 2.30 4.05
CA SER A 492 -41.77 3.06 3.98
C SER A 492 -43.00 2.15 4.13
N LYS A 493 -43.02 0.95 3.52
CA LYS A 493 -44.10 -0.04 3.72
C LYS A 493 -44.19 -0.51 5.17
N LYS A 494 -43.05 -0.76 5.83
CA LYS A 494 -43.02 -1.10 7.26
C LYS A 494 -43.54 0.06 8.12
N TYR A 495 -43.11 1.28 7.84
CA TYR A 495 -43.57 2.49 8.52
C TYR A 495 -45.10 2.64 8.41
N LYS A 496 -45.66 2.57 7.20
CA LYS A 496 -47.09 2.73 6.96
C LYS A 496 -47.95 1.64 7.61
N LYS A 497 -47.43 0.41 7.72
CA LYS A 497 -48.15 -0.71 8.35
C LYS A 497 -48.17 -0.61 9.88
N ALA A 498 -47.18 0.05 10.47
CA ALA A 498 -47.03 0.16 11.92
C ALA A 498 -48.10 1.05 12.55
N GLN A 499 -48.59 0.65 13.72
CA GLN A 499 -49.61 1.35 14.51
C GLN A 499 -48.99 2.29 15.54
N LYS A 500 -47.82 1.96 16.11
CA LYS A 500 -47.05 2.77 17.06
C LYS A 500 -45.59 2.90 16.64
N ARG A 501 -45.23 4.10 16.19
CA ARG A 501 -43.93 4.41 15.57
C ARG A 501 -43.11 5.30 16.49
N LEU A 502 -41.83 4.98 16.64
CA LEU A 502 -40.86 5.82 17.35
C LEU A 502 -39.76 6.27 16.38
N LEU A 503 -39.57 7.58 16.29
CA LEU A 503 -38.56 8.21 15.43
C LEU A 503 -37.55 8.97 16.29
N PHE A 504 -36.30 8.55 16.25
CA PHE A 504 -35.16 9.31 16.74
C PHE A 504 -34.44 9.96 15.55
N ILE A 505 -34.47 11.29 15.50
CA ILE A 505 -33.91 12.03 14.37
C ILE A 505 -32.87 12.98 14.93
N ASP A 506 -31.60 12.69 14.65
CA ASP A 506 -30.54 13.64 14.94
C ASP A 506 -30.68 14.90 14.06
N TYR A 507 -30.30 16.06 14.60
CA TYR A 507 -30.43 17.34 13.93
C TYR A 507 -29.16 17.77 13.20
N ASP A 508 -28.02 17.77 13.91
CA ASP A 508 -26.77 18.38 13.46
C ASP A 508 -26.01 17.47 12.53
N GLY A 509 -25.69 17.91 11.31
CA GLY A 509 -25.06 17.03 10.31
C GLY A 509 -26.03 16.02 9.67
N THR A 510 -27.24 15.86 10.24
CA THR A 510 -28.30 14.97 9.77
C THR A 510 -29.43 15.71 9.02
N LEU A 511 -30.15 16.63 9.67
CA LEU A 511 -31.24 17.42 9.06
C LEU A 511 -30.72 18.72 8.44
N THR A 512 -29.64 19.26 8.99
CA THR A 512 -28.94 20.46 8.53
C THR A 512 -27.46 20.17 8.34
N GLY A 513 -26.82 20.78 7.33
CA GLY A 513 -25.39 20.58 7.07
C GLY A 513 -24.50 21.31 8.08
N PHE A 514 -23.22 20.98 8.10
CA PHE A 514 -22.25 21.68 8.95
C PHE A 514 -22.03 23.12 8.47
N HIS A 515 -22.32 24.09 9.34
CA HIS A 515 -22.00 25.50 9.13
C HIS A 515 -20.75 25.88 9.94
N LYS A 516 -19.87 26.71 9.36
CA LYS A 516 -18.69 27.27 10.06
C LYS A 516 -19.06 28.12 11.29
N ASP A 517 -20.29 28.61 11.32
CA ASP A 517 -20.89 29.30 12.46
C ASP A 517 -22.09 28.46 12.93
N PRO A 518 -22.00 27.80 14.10
CA PRO A 518 -23.06 26.95 14.63
C PRO A 518 -24.41 27.68 14.78
N GLN A 519 -24.41 29.00 15.01
CA GLN A 519 -25.65 29.77 15.17
C GLN A 519 -26.43 29.95 13.86
N LYS A 520 -25.81 29.68 12.69
CA LYS A 520 -26.43 29.81 11.37
C LYS A 520 -27.14 28.54 10.89
N ALA A 521 -27.08 27.44 11.64
CA ALA A 521 -27.76 26.19 11.32
C ALA A 521 -29.26 26.19 11.72
N ILE A 522 -29.92 27.34 11.56
CA ILE A 522 -31.32 27.56 11.94
C ILE A 522 -32.22 26.69 11.03
N PRO A 523 -33.32 26.10 11.56
CA PRO A 523 -34.23 25.31 10.75
C PRO A 523 -34.91 26.19 9.68
N ASP A 524 -34.99 25.68 8.45
CA ASP A 524 -35.73 26.33 7.37
C ASP A 524 -37.22 25.94 7.38
N GLU A 525 -38.04 26.69 6.65
CA GLU A 525 -39.49 26.46 6.56
C GLU A 525 -39.84 25.06 6.04
N GLU A 526 -39.06 24.54 5.11
CA GLU A 526 -39.25 23.18 4.58
C GLU A 526 -39.06 22.12 5.69
N MET A 527 -38.05 22.31 6.54
CA MET A 527 -37.79 21.43 7.67
C MET A 527 -38.89 21.51 8.72
N TYR A 528 -39.38 22.71 9.05
CA TYR A 528 -40.52 22.83 9.95
C TYR A 528 -41.74 22.08 9.42
N GLN A 529 -42.09 22.26 8.15
CA GLN A 529 -43.21 21.55 7.53
C GLN A 529 -43.05 20.02 7.55
N LEU A 530 -41.84 19.53 7.28
CA LEU A 530 -41.51 18.10 7.34
C LEU A 530 -41.68 17.54 8.76
N LEU A 531 -41.13 18.22 9.76
CA LEU A 531 -41.19 17.81 11.17
C LEU A 531 -42.62 17.92 11.73
N ASP A 532 -43.35 18.98 11.39
CA ASP A 532 -44.76 19.18 11.76
C ASP A 532 -45.61 18.04 11.20
N ALA A 533 -45.39 17.66 9.94
CA ALA A 533 -46.12 16.56 9.31
C ALA A 533 -45.81 15.19 9.94
N LEU A 534 -44.58 14.93 10.38
CA LEU A 534 -44.23 13.70 11.09
C LEU A 534 -44.79 13.68 12.52
N HIS A 535 -44.65 14.80 13.24
CA HIS A 535 -45.08 14.92 14.64
C HIS A 535 -46.60 14.79 14.80
N ASN A 536 -47.37 15.34 13.87
CA ASN A 536 -48.83 15.34 13.92
C ASN A 536 -49.47 14.04 13.40
N GLN A 537 -48.69 13.05 12.97
CA GLN A 537 -49.24 11.74 12.57
C GLN A 537 -49.71 10.96 13.79
N GLU A 538 -50.96 10.49 13.73
CA GLU A 538 -51.51 9.60 14.76
C GLU A 538 -50.66 8.32 14.89
N GLY A 539 -50.34 7.93 16.12
CA GLY A 539 -49.49 6.78 16.40
C GLY A 539 -47.99 7.02 16.20
N THR A 540 -47.53 8.23 15.88
CA THR A 540 -46.11 8.55 15.73
C THR A 540 -45.59 9.37 16.91
N THR A 541 -44.57 8.84 17.59
CA THR A 541 -43.78 9.55 18.60
C THR A 541 -42.44 9.95 17.98
N MET A 542 -42.18 11.26 17.87
CA MET A 542 -40.94 11.80 17.32
C MET A 542 -40.10 12.47 18.41
N PHE A 543 -38.81 12.14 18.44
CA PHE A 543 -37.78 12.77 19.25
C PHE A 543 -36.70 13.37 18.35
N LEU A 544 -36.50 14.68 18.45
CA LEU A 544 -35.32 15.34 17.90
C LEU A 544 -34.15 15.18 18.86
N ILE A 545 -33.03 14.68 18.37
CA ILE A 545 -31.81 14.50 19.15
C ILE A 545 -30.74 15.48 18.65
N SER A 546 -29.97 16.09 19.54
CA SER A 546 -28.87 16.97 19.16
C SER A 546 -27.79 17.04 20.23
N GLY A 547 -26.55 17.34 19.82
CA GLY A 547 -25.46 17.72 20.72
C GLY A 547 -25.51 19.18 21.19
N ARG A 548 -26.42 20.01 20.66
CA ARG A 548 -26.55 21.44 20.99
C ARG A 548 -27.05 21.68 22.40
N ASP A 549 -26.79 22.89 22.88
CA ASP A 549 -27.33 23.43 24.12
C ASP A 549 -28.85 23.56 24.09
N HIS A 550 -29.48 23.29 25.23
CA HIS A 550 -30.94 23.30 25.38
C HIS A 550 -31.57 24.69 25.19
N GLU A 551 -30.83 25.78 25.47
CA GLU A 551 -31.33 27.15 25.27
C GLU A 551 -31.53 27.46 23.79
N THR A 552 -30.52 27.15 22.96
CA THR A 552 -30.59 27.36 21.51
C THR A 552 -31.61 26.45 20.86
N PHE A 553 -31.61 25.17 21.21
CA PHE A 553 -32.57 24.22 20.65
C PHE A 553 -34.01 24.53 21.09
N GLY A 554 -34.19 24.97 22.34
CA GLY A 554 -35.46 25.44 22.88
C GLY A 554 -36.02 26.64 22.11
N ARG A 555 -35.19 27.65 21.81
CA ARG A 555 -35.61 28.79 20.99
C ARG A 555 -36.15 28.36 19.61
N TRP A 556 -35.59 27.31 19.03
CA TRP A 556 -35.99 26.83 17.70
C TRP A 556 -37.25 25.97 17.72
N PHE A 557 -37.42 25.08 18.70
CA PHE A 557 -38.42 24.02 18.59
C PHE A 557 -39.42 23.94 19.75
N LEU A 558 -39.19 24.61 20.88
CA LEU A 558 -40.08 24.48 22.05
C LEU A 558 -41.50 24.94 21.74
N HIS A 559 -41.65 25.99 20.94
CA HIS A 559 -42.96 26.51 20.50
C HIS A 559 -43.73 25.54 19.58
N LYS A 560 -43.04 24.57 18.95
CA LYS A 560 -43.63 23.50 18.13
C LYS A 560 -44.09 22.29 18.93
N LYS A 561 -43.75 22.22 20.22
CA LYS A 561 -44.10 21.12 21.15
C LYS A 561 -43.50 19.75 20.78
N TYR A 562 -42.42 19.73 20.00
CA TYR A 562 -41.71 18.49 19.70
C TYR A 562 -41.08 17.88 20.96
N ASN A 563 -40.93 16.56 21.00
CA ASN A 563 -40.10 15.94 22.02
C ASN A 563 -38.63 16.08 21.62
N MET A 564 -37.78 16.44 22.56
CA MET A 564 -36.38 16.81 22.31
C MET A 564 -35.47 16.17 23.35
N ILE A 565 -34.32 15.69 22.89
CA ILE A 565 -33.20 15.23 23.70
C ILE A 565 -31.96 15.99 23.25
N VAL A 566 -31.37 16.78 24.13
CA VAL A 566 -30.27 17.70 23.76
C VAL A 566 -29.06 17.54 24.68
N GLU A 567 -27.95 18.18 24.33
CA GLU A 567 -26.66 18.04 25.01
C GLU A 567 -26.26 16.56 25.17
N HIS A 568 -26.39 15.77 24.10
CA HIS A 568 -26.04 14.34 24.09
C HIS A 568 -26.81 13.45 25.09
N GLY A 569 -28.00 13.86 25.52
CA GLY A 569 -28.85 13.08 26.43
C GLY A 569 -28.97 13.64 27.85
N VAL A 570 -28.44 14.84 28.11
CA VAL A 570 -28.51 15.47 29.45
C VAL A 570 -29.91 16.03 29.72
N TRP A 571 -30.54 16.64 28.72
CA TRP A 571 -31.79 17.36 28.87
C TRP A 571 -32.89 16.77 28.00
N ILE A 572 -34.10 16.72 28.54
CA ILE A 572 -35.30 16.29 27.83
C ILE A 572 -36.42 17.30 27.97
N SER A 573 -37.14 17.50 26.88
CA SER A 573 -38.42 18.22 26.84
C SER A 573 -39.44 17.34 26.13
N LYS A 574 -40.64 17.24 26.69
CA LYS A 574 -41.77 16.51 26.09
C LYS A 574 -42.95 17.46 25.94
N ASN A 575 -43.65 17.39 24.81
CA ASN A 575 -44.86 18.17 24.53
C ASN A 575 -44.73 19.70 24.76
N GLY A 576 -43.52 20.25 24.61
CA GLY A 576 -43.22 21.67 24.83
C GLY A 576 -43.04 22.09 26.29
N GLU A 577 -42.92 21.13 27.22
CA GLU A 577 -42.54 21.41 28.60
C GLU A 577 -41.10 21.93 28.71
N ALA A 578 -40.79 22.68 29.77
CA ALA A 578 -39.43 23.14 30.03
C ALA A 578 -38.45 21.96 30.16
N PHE A 579 -37.21 22.17 29.72
CA PHE A 579 -36.18 21.13 29.76
C PHE A 579 -35.92 20.66 31.20
N GLN A 580 -35.90 19.35 31.39
CA GLN A 580 -35.59 18.69 32.64
C GLN A 580 -34.31 17.86 32.50
N LEU A 581 -33.50 17.81 33.56
CA LEU A 581 -32.32 16.97 33.61
C LEU A 581 -32.75 15.49 33.63
N LEU A 582 -32.20 14.70 32.70
CA LEU A 582 -32.36 13.25 32.70
C LEU A 582 -31.62 12.61 33.90
N GLU A 583 -30.50 13.22 34.32
CA GLU A 583 -29.62 12.81 35.43
C GLU A 583 -28.89 14.02 36.06
N GLN A 584 -28.44 13.89 37.33
CA GLN A 584 -27.61 14.90 37.99
C GLN A 584 -26.14 14.77 37.55
N VAL A 585 -25.71 15.62 36.61
CA VAL A 585 -24.34 15.60 36.06
C VAL A 585 -23.45 16.62 36.78
N LYS A 586 -22.27 16.21 37.26
CA LYS A 586 -21.24 17.09 37.84
C LYS A 586 -20.24 17.55 36.78
N ASN A 587 -19.80 18.81 36.83
CA ASN A 587 -18.80 19.39 35.91
C ASN A 587 -17.47 19.78 36.59
N ASP A 588 -17.34 19.60 37.92
CA ASP A 588 -16.14 19.95 38.70
C ASP A 588 -14.83 19.35 38.16
N TRP A 589 -14.94 18.21 37.47
CA TRP A 589 -13.81 17.52 36.87
C TRP A 589 -13.17 18.28 35.70
N MET A 590 -13.92 19.15 35.00
CA MET A 590 -13.40 19.90 33.85
C MET A 590 -12.24 20.81 34.24
N GLN A 591 -12.28 21.39 35.46
CA GLN A 591 -11.16 22.20 35.98
C GLN A 591 -9.89 21.39 36.24
N LYS A 592 -10.02 20.09 36.54
CA LYS A 592 -8.87 19.19 36.74
C LYS A 592 -8.26 18.74 35.41
N ILE A 593 -9.09 18.55 34.39
CA ILE A 593 -8.68 18.04 33.07
C ILE A 593 -8.15 19.15 32.16
N ARG A 594 -8.70 20.37 32.24
CA ARG A 594 -8.31 21.50 31.38
C ARG A 594 -6.80 21.75 31.33
N PRO A 595 -6.05 21.85 32.45
CA PRO A 595 -4.61 22.12 32.40
C PRO A 595 -3.82 21.02 31.66
N VAL A 596 -4.31 19.78 31.72
CA VAL A 596 -3.73 18.66 30.97
C VAL A 596 -3.92 18.90 29.48
N LEU A 597 -5.16 19.20 29.05
CA LEU A 597 -5.43 19.48 27.63
C LEU A 597 -4.64 20.70 27.13
N GLU A 598 -4.53 21.75 27.93
CA GLU A 598 -3.77 22.97 27.59
C GLU A 598 -2.28 22.65 27.35
N SER A 599 -1.68 21.81 28.20
CA SER A 599 -0.31 21.33 27.99
C SER A 599 -0.13 20.56 26.67
N PHE A 600 -1.15 19.81 26.24
CA PHE A 600 -1.14 19.14 24.94
C PHE A 600 -1.34 20.11 23.78
N VAL A 601 -2.14 21.17 23.94
CA VAL A 601 -2.26 22.25 22.94
C VAL A 601 -0.92 22.93 22.72
N ASP A 602 -0.26 23.36 23.79
CA ASP A 602 1.02 24.08 23.73
C ASP A 602 2.12 23.26 23.03
N ARG A 603 2.09 21.94 23.18
CA ARG A 603 3.07 21.01 22.61
C ARG A 603 2.64 20.38 21.29
N THR A 604 1.46 20.75 20.78
CA THR A 604 0.90 20.19 19.53
C THR A 604 0.36 21.31 18.63
N PRO A 605 1.23 21.95 17.83
CA PRO A 605 0.83 23.05 16.95
C PRO A 605 -0.31 22.67 16.01
N GLY A 606 -1.35 23.51 15.97
CA GLY A 606 -2.57 23.28 15.18
C GLY A 606 -3.70 22.58 15.93
N SER A 607 -3.49 22.17 17.18
CA SER A 607 -4.56 21.66 18.05
C SER A 607 -5.21 22.78 18.88
N PHE A 608 -6.43 22.55 19.35
CA PHE A 608 -7.16 23.49 20.22
C PHE A 608 -8.17 22.75 21.12
N ILE A 609 -8.65 23.43 22.16
CA ILE A 609 -9.69 22.92 23.06
C ILE A 609 -11.03 23.57 22.72
N GLU A 610 -12.06 22.75 22.60
CA GLU A 610 -13.46 23.15 22.59
C GLU A 610 -14.08 22.76 23.94
N GLU A 611 -14.76 23.72 24.59
CA GLU A 611 -15.45 23.50 25.86
C GLU A 611 -16.96 23.57 25.65
N LYS A 612 -17.67 22.59 26.24
CA LYS A 612 -19.13 22.57 26.35
C LYS A 612 -19.52 22.36 27.82
N ASN A 613 -20.79 22.57 28.16
CA ASN A 613 -21.30 22.54 29.55
C ASN A 613 -20.83 21.34 30.42
N PHE A 614 -20.66 20.17 29.81
CA PHE A 614 -20.26 18.92 30.49
C PHE A 614 -19.22 18.10 29.70
N SER A 615 -18.43 18.75 28.84
CA SER A 615 -17.37 18.06 28.09
C SER A 615 -16.23 19.01 27.68
N LEU A 616 -15.04 18.43 27.54
CA LEU A 616 -13.87 19.09 26.98
C LEU A 616 -13.36 18.27 25.80
N ALA A 617 -13.22 18.90 24.63
CA ALA A 617 -12.76 18.24 23.42
C ALA A 617 -11.45 18.85 22.93
N TRP A 618 -10.41 18.04 22.80
CA TRP A 618 -9.13 18.42 22.21
C TRP A 618 -9.10 18.03 20.74
N HIS A 619 -9.13 19.02 19.85
CA HIS A 619 -9.12 18.85 18.41
C HIS A 619 -7.70 18.91 17.89
N TYR A 620 -7.29 17.93 17.07
CA TYR A 620 -5.95 17.87 16.49
C TYR A 620 -5.96 17.71 14.97
N ARG A 621 -7.08 18.06 14.33
CA ARG A 621 -7.29 17.88 12.89
C ARG A 621 -6.28 18.64 12.02
N ASN A 622 -5.80 19.79 12.48
CA ASN A 622 -4.88 20.65 11.73
C ASN A 622 -3.40 20.40 12.09
N THR A 623 -3.11 19.32 12.82
CA THR A 623 -1.75 18.93 13.21
C THR A 623 -1.15 17.99 12.16
N ASP A 624 0.17 17.82 12.16
CA ASP A 624 0.81 16.75 11.36
C ASP A 624 0.16 15.40 11.72
N PRO A 625 -0.31 14.59 10.76
CA PRO A 625 -1.13 13.42 11.07
C PRO A 625 -0.46 12.42 12.02
N ASP A 626 0.84 12.15 11.83
CA ASP A 626 1.55 11.14 12.62
C ASP A 626 1.86 11.70 14.02
N PHE A 627 2.26 12.97 14.09
CA PHE A 627 2.48 13.66 15.37
C PHE A 627 1.19 13.82 16.18
N GLY A 628 0.11 14.25 15.53
CA GLY A 628 -1.21 14.41 16.13
C GLY A 628 -1.75 13.09 16.69
N GLN A 629 -1.62 12.00 15.94
CA GLN A 629 -2.03 10.68 16.41
C GLN A 629 -1.18 10.18 17.58
N LYS A 630 0.14 10.41 17.55
CA LYS A 630 1.02 10.11 18.68
C LYS A 630 0.63 10.90 19.93
N ARG A 631 0.36 12.20 19.78
CA ARG A 631 -0.11 13.07 20.87
C ARG A 631 -1.49 12.67 21.38
N ALA A 632 -2.39 12.24 20.50
CA ALA A 632 -3.69 11.71 20.90
C ALA A 632 -3.55 10.41 21.72
N ALA A 633 -2.63 9.51 21.35
CA ALA A 633 -2.35 8.29 22.11
C ALA A 633 -1.73 8.61 23.49
N GLU A 634 -0.73 9.48 23.53
CA GLU A 634 -0.14 9.98 24.79
C GLU A 634 -1.21 10.65 25.67
N LEU A 635 -2.07 11.48 25.09
CA LEU A 635 -3.16 12.13 25.80
C LEU A 635 -4.17 11.10 26.33
N ASN A 636 -4.49 10.07 25.55
CA ASN A 636 -5.40 9.01 25.98
C ASN A 636 -4.85 8.23 27.18
N GLU A 637 -3.57 7.88 27.20
CA GLU A 637 -2.92 7.23 28.35
C GLU A 637 -2.97 8.13 29.59
N VAL A 638 -2.60 9.41 29.45
CA VAL A 638 -2.63 10.38 30.54
C VAL A 638 -4.05 10.54 31.09
N LEU A 639 -5.04 10.78 30.22
CA LEU A 639 -6.43 10.94 30.64
C LEU A 639 -6.95 9.66 31.29
N THR A 640 -6.74 8.48 30.69
CA THR A 640 -7.20 7.20 31.26
C THR A 640 -6.61 6.96 32.66
N SER A 641 -5.35 7.34 32.89
CA SER A 641 -4.72 7.23 34.22
C SER A 641 -5.30 8.19 35.26
N LEU A 642 -5.75 9.38 34.83
CA LEU A 642 -6.33 10.41 35.71
C LEU A 642 -7.78 10.11 36.09
N ILE A 643 -8.51 9.38 35.24
CA ILE A 643 -9.97 9.24 35.31
C ILE A 643 -10.43 7.96 36.01
N GLY A 644 -9.53 7.05 36.37
CA GLY A 644 -9.85 5.68 36.84
C GLY A 644 -10.82 5.49 38.02
N ASN A 645 -11.27 6.56 38.69
CA ASN A 645 -12.27 6.54 39.77
C ASN A 645 -13.40 7.59 39.63
N ASP A 646 -13.43 8.40 38.57
CA ASP A 646 -14.47 9.42 38.35
C ASP A 646 -15.52 8.92 37.32
N ASP A 647 -16.77 9.41 37.40
CA ASP A 647 -17.87 9.13 36.44
C ASP A 647 -17.64 9.81 35.07
N ILE A 648 -16.44 9.64 34.49
CA ILE A 648 -15.98 10.33 33.29
C ILE A 648 -15.39 9.31 32.31
N SER A 649 -15.60 9.54 31.02
CA SER A 649 -15.12 8.71 29.91
C SER A 649 -14.29 9.55 28.94
N VAL A 650 -13.21 8.96 28.44
CA VAL A 650 -12.42 9.48 27.32
C VAL A 650 -12.89 8.84 26.03
N LEU A 651 -13.11 9.66 25.02
CA LEU A 651 -13.71 9.24 23.78
C LEU A 651 -12.85 9.73 22.63
N SER A 652 -12.40 8.79 21.82
CA SER A 652 -11.63 9.08 20.62
C SER A 652 -12.59 9.23 19.44
N GLY A 653 -12.75 10.47 18.96
CA GLY A 653 -13.49 10.78 17.73
C GLY A 653 -12.56 10.99 16.54
N ASN A 654 -13.11 11.43 15.41
CA ASN A 654 -12.32 11.71 14.21
C ASN A 654 -11.45 12.98 14.38
N LYS A 655 -10.18 12.75 14.72
CA LYS A 655 -9.16 13.77 15.00
C LYS A 655 -9.54 14.70 16.16
N VAL A 656 -10.23 14.12 17.15
CA VAL A 656 -10.65 14.78 18.39
C VAL A 656 -10.63 13.79 19.54
N MET A 657 -10.18 14.23 20.72
CA MET A 657 -10.28 13.48 21.97
C MET A 657 -11.25 14.23 22.89
N GLU A 658 -12.41 13.66 23.16
CA GLU A 658 -13.46 14.25 23.98
C GLU A 658 -13.51 13.56 25.35
N VAL A 659 -13.47 14.34 26.42
CA VAL A 659 -13.69 13.89 27.79
C VAL A 659 -15.09 14.33 28.19
N LYS A 660 -15.93 13.40 28.68
CA LYS A 660 -17.30 13.70 29.12
C LYS A 660 -17.75 12.78 30.26
N SER A 661 -18.81 13.16 30.98
CA SER A 661 -19.41 12.31 32.00
C SER A 661 -19.96 10.99 31.43
N SER A 662 -19.60 9.84 32.03
CA SER A 662 -19.94 8.50 31.54
C SER A 662 -21.43 8.17 31.60
N ASN A 663 -22.17 8.86 32.46
CA ASN A 663 -23.56 8.52 32.73
C ASN A 663 -24.52 9.04 31.64
N VAL A 664 -24.06 9.94 30.75
CA VAL A 664 -24.91 10.57 29.74
C VAL A 664 -24.48 10.28 28.30
N ASN A 665 -25.32 9.57 27.55
CA ASN A 665 -25.17 9.42 26.10
C ASN A 665 -26.54 9.26 25.38
N LYS A 666 -26.57 9.57 24.07
CA LYS A 666 -27.77 9.50 23.21
C LYS A 666 -28.42 8.10 23.24
N GLY A 667 -27.62 7.03 23.33
CA GLY A 667 -28.10 5.64 23.36
C GLY A 667 -28.92 5.32 24.63
N ARG A 668 -28.41 5.66 25.81
CA ARG A 668 -29.15 5.50 27.08
C ARG A 668 -30.44 6.30 27.09
N ALA A 669 -30.41 7.54 26.58
CA ALA A 669 -31.60 8.36 26.46
C ALA A 669 -32.65 7.70 25.52
N ALA A 670 -32.20 7.18 24.37
CA ALA A 670 -33.07 6.46 23.43
C ALA A 670 -33.68 5.18 24.03
N VAL A 671 -32.87 4.36 24.74
CA VAL A 671 -33.35 3.14 25.42
C VAL A 671 -34.36 3.48 26.51
N ARG A 672 -34.13 4.55 27.29
CA ARG A 672 -35.07 4.99 28.32
C ARG A 672 -36.43 5.35 27.71
N ILE A 673 -36.45 6.13 26.62
CA ILE A 673 -37.69 6.44 25.91
C ILE A 673 -38.35 5.18 25.34
N LEU A 674 -37.56 4.30 24.75
CA LEU A 674 -38.06 3.04 24.22
C LEU A 674 -38.69 2.16 25.30
N SER A 675 -38.26 2.26 26.56
CA SER A 675 -38.81 1.49 27.69
C SER A 675 -40.14 2.04 28.23
N GLU A 676 -40.55 3.25 27.84
CA GLU A 676 -41.77 3.89 28.33
C GLU A 676 -43.05 3.32 27.67
N ASP A 677 -42.93 2.75 26.47
CA ASP A 677 -44.06 2.24 25.69
C ASP A 677 -43.62 1.15 24.70
N THR A 678 -44.55 0.44 24.08
CA THR A 678 -44.28 -0.55 23.05
C THR A 678 -44.45 0.04 21.66
N TYR A 679 -43.45 -0.16 20.80
CA TYR A 679 -43.45 0.33 19.42
C TYR A 679 -43.25 -0.83 18.43
N ASP A 680 -44.03 -0.87 17.37
CA ASP A 680 -43.92 -1.86 16.29
C ASP A 680 -43.06 -1.36 15.11
N PHE A 681 -42.62 -0.11 15.17
CA PHE A 681 -41.60 0.46 14.29
C PHE A 681 -40.71 1.44 15.04
N VAL A 682 -39.40 1.17 15.04
CA VAL A 682 -38.38 2.05 15.63
C VAL A 682 -37.40 2.44 14.54
N PHE A 683 -37.17 3.74 14.37
CA PHE A 683 -36.23 4.29 13.40
C PHE A 683 -35.32 5.31 14.05
N ALA A 684 -34.03 5.21 13.76
CA ALA A 684 -33.02 6.13 14.25
C ALA A 684 -32.09 6.55 13.11
N ILE A 685 -31.83 7.85 13.00
CA ILE A 685 -30.92 8.41 11.99
C ILE A 685 -29.98 9.44 12.61
N GLY A 686 -28.70 9.38 12.23
CA GLY A 686 -27.65 10.25 12.75
C GLY A 686 -26.36 10.18 11.94
N ASP A 687 -25.46 11.14 12.11
CA ASP A 687 -24.24 11.31 11.31
C ASP A 687 -22.96 11.16 12.15
N ASP A 688 -23.04 11.39 13.46
CA ASP A 688 -21.89 11.52 14.33
C ASP A 688 -21.58 10.22 15.08
N TRP A 689 -20.47 10.22 15.81
CA TRP A 689 -20.04 9.05 16.56
C TRP A 689 -20.90 8.80 17.82
N THR A 690 -21.55 9.85 18.36
CA THR A 690 -22.45 9.72 19.52
C THR A 690 -23.75 9.01 19.16
N ASP A 691 -24.17 9.11 17.90
CA ASP A 691 -25.28 8.34 17.34
C ASP A 691 -24.98 6.84 17.23
N GLU A 692 -23.70 6.45 17.17
CA GLU A 692 -23.32 5.03 17.13
C GLU A 692 -23.73 4.29 18.41
N PHE A 693 -23.69 4.95 19.57
CA PHE A 693 -24.24 4.39 20.80
C PHE A 693 -25.74 4.17 20.70
N MET A 694 -26.47 5.08 20.05
CA MET A 694 -27.89 4.89 19.78
C MET A 694 -28.12 3.71 18.85
N PHE A 695 -27.33 3.56 17.79
CA PHE A 695 -27.46 2.42 16.87
C PHE A 695 -27.14 1.08 17.53
N GLN A 696 -26.19 1.06 18.47
CA GLN A 696 -25.77 -0.13 19.20
C GLN A 696 -26.78 -0.57 20.27
N GLU A 697 -27.33 0.39 21.02
CA GLU A 697 -28.21 0.12 22.17
C GLU A 697 -29.67 -0.15 21.75
N LEU A 698 -30.09 0.34 20.58
CA LEU A 698 -31.42 0.06 20.06
C LEU A 698 -31.59 -1.43 19.69
N PRO A 699 -32.82 -1.99 19.78
CA PRO A 699 -33.07 -3.40 19.46
C PRO A 699 -32.66 -3.76 18.04
N LYS A 700 -32.32 -5.05 17.84
CA LYS A 700 -31.95 -5.59 16.53
C LYS A 700 -33.05 -5.46 15.47
N GLU A 701 -34.27 -5.14 15.84
CA GLU A 701 -35.40 -4.92 14.94
C GLU A 701 -35.46 -3.47 14.43
N ALA A 702 -34.84 -2.52 15.15
CA ALA A 702 -34.84 -1.10 14.81
C ALA A 702 -34.14 -0.82 13.47
N ILE A 703 -34.63 0.18 12.75
CA ILE A 703 -34.05 0.63 11.48
C ILE A 703 -33.10 1.79 11.80
N THR A 704 -31.80 1.49 11.80
CA THR A 704 -30.74 2.46 12.09
C THR A 704 -30.08 2.92 10.79
N VAL A 705 -29.92 4.23 10.61
CA VAL A 705 -29.41 4.84 9.39
C VAL A 705 -28.28 5.82 9.72
N LYS A 706 -27.10 5.58 9.15
CA LYS A 706 -25.98 6.53 9.19
C LYS A 706 -26.13 7.57 8.09
N VAL A 707 -25.87 8.83 8.40
CA VAL A 707 -25.67 9.88 7.39
C VAL A 707 -24.17 9.98 7.12
N GLY A 708 -23.78 9.84 5.86
CA GLY A 708 -22.38 9.73 5.45
C GLY A 708 -21.87 8.29 5.38
N LEU A 709 -20.60 8.14 5.01
CA LEU A 709 -19.98 6.87 4.60
C LEU A 709 -18.97 6.31 5.62
N ASN A 710 -19.00 6.84 6.84
CA ASN A 710 -18.07 6.44 7.89
C ASN A 710 -18.43 5.05 8.44
N LYS A 711 -17.45 4.36 9.05
CA LYS A 711 -17.69 3.10 9.76
C LYS A 711 -18.81 3.30 10.79
N THR A 712 -19.79 2.41 10.78
CA THR A 712 -21.01 2.54 11.57
C THR A 712 -21.55 1.18 12.00
N GLN A 713 -22.23 1.16 13.15
CA GLN A 713 -23.08 0.07 13.64
C GLN A 713 -24.50 0.15 13.06
N ALA A 714 -24.82 1.22 12.33
CA ALA A 714 -26.09 1.35 11.63
C ALA A 714 -26.26 0.27 10.55
N LYS A 715 -27.50 -0.18 10.35
CA LYS A 715 -27.82 -1.16 9.31
C LYS A 715 -27.74 -0.59 7.90
N TYR A 716 -28.05 0.70 7.78
CA TYR A 716 -28.15 1.39 6.51
C TYR A 716 -27.37 2.72 6.52
N PHE A 717 -27.09 3.28 5.35
CA PHE A 717 -26.63 4.67 5.25
C PHE A 717 -27.30 5.46 4.11
N VAL A 718 -27.22 6.79 4.22
CA VAL A 718 -27.59 7.78 3.19
C VAL A 718 -26.48 8.79 2.98
N GLU A 719 -26.33 9.29 1.75
CA GLU A 719 -25.14 10.05 1.31
C GLU A 719 -25.05 11.49 1.87
N GLY A 720 -26.12 12.02 2.46
CA GLY A 720 -26.10 13.36 3.05
C GLY A 720 -27.49 13.91 3.39
N THR A 721 -27.50 15.11 3.95
CA THR A 721 -28.68 15.77 4.53
C THR A 721 -29.86 15.92 3.57
N LYS A 722 -29.61 16.23 2.29
CA LYS A 722 -30.67 16.29 1.27
C LYS A 722 -31.42 14.96 1.15
N ARG A 723 -30.68 13.85 1.16
CA ARG A 723 -31.25 12.51 1.03
C ARG A 723 -31.99 12.07 2.29
N VAL A 724 -31.56 12.56 3.45
CA VAL A 724 -32.30 12.41 4.72
C VAL A 724 -33.70 13.01 4.60
N ARG A 725 -33.81 14.27 4.13
CA ARG A 725 -35.12 14.92 3.96
C ARG A 725 -36.02 14.19 2.98
N GLU A 726 -35.47 13.71 1.87
CA GLU A 726 -36.23 12.89 0.89
C GLU A 726 -36.70 11.56 1.47
N LEU A 727 -35.88 10.91 2.30
CA LEU A 727 -36.25 9.70 3.03
C LEU A 727 -37.41 9.98 3.99
N LEU A 728 -37.31 11.02 4.81
CA LEU A 728 -38.35 11.39 5.78
C LEU A 728 -39.66 11.79 5.09
N LYS A 729 -39.61 12.45 3.93
CA LYS A 729 -40.82 12.77 3.13
C LYS A 729 -41.60 11.51 2.71
N LYS A 730 -40.94 10.35 2.56
CA LYS A 730 -41.62 9.08 2.25
C LYS A 730 -42.39 8.46 3.41
N PHE A 731 -42.24 8.99 4.62
CA PHE A 731 -43.07 8.64 5.78
C PHE A 731 -44.36 9.48 5.84
N ILE A 732 -44.39 10.60 5.12
CA ILE A 732 -45.56 11.49 5.04
C ILE A 732 -46.44 11.17 3.82
N ALA A 733 -45.80 10.79 2.71
CA ALA A 733 -46.46 10.45 1.44
C ALA A 733 -47.19 9.10 1.46
#